data_AF-A0AAV2ISN1-F1
#
_entry.id   AF-A0AAV2ISN1-F1
#
_cell.length_a   1.000
_cell.length_b   1.000
_cell.length_c   1.000
_cell.angle_alpha   90.00
_cell.angle_beta   90.00
_cell.angle_gamma   90.00
#
_symmetry.space_group_name_H-M   'P 1'
#
loop_
_entity.id
_entity.type
_entity.pdbx_description
1 polymer ?
#
loop_
_entity_poly.entity_id
_entity_poly.type
_entity_poly.pdbx_seq_one_letter_code
_entity_poly.pdbx_strand_id
1 'polypeptide(L)'
;MEAADARELQERPQRERRLPTYLLDYDVGYPPRPNHPKAASTSSCSSSSSKHRSQSRRSGSGSFRSIGRSSRGHFPNIEFNSTQSALLEEGLSQIELDDLRQELAEDTQADMEYQRLQLQAKEAQRAQEEALLAKETLHKQLDRNRRLQEAQRRVRMAKLVSSVLNTDAQAVSPEPSLTPEGYLQLPLSHLLCQDNPHLCQTTFRAFFKPRSQRNMLIASTYGIPRPTLPYFESGRESDFALLKMALDNLLSTHTHLSEQYKYQPYTTALKALQDKYGQPRQLVQSELGTILSMPAFKPGDFAAFDSFALAVQSLVGMLRSLEGHNSYELMCGSHVDRLLSKMPPHLRDSFVEYCLTRGILQTGRTRLRQQKYKTENLLFHFLHNHLRMPGSSSTGCLGPWPKDVGIIALELYIPSQYVDQSELEQFDGVSAGKYTVGLGQAGMGFCSDREDINSLCLTVVQRLMERNNLSYDSVGRLEVGTETIIDKSKSVKTVLMQLFEDSGNSDVEGIDTTNACYGGTAALFNAVNWVESSSWDGRYALVVAGDIAVYATGGARPTGGAGAVAMLVGPNAPLAFERGLRGTHMQHAYDFYKPDMVSEYPVVDGKLSIECYLSALDRCYSVYRNKVHAQWQRGGLEKHFSLEDFGYLVFHSPYCKLVQKSLARLMLNDFLNHPNPNTEVGPFTGLDAFRDVKPEETYFDRDVEKAFMKASAELFETKTKPSLLISNQNGNMYTPSVYGCLASLIAQKTAAQIAGQRVGVFSYGSGFAATLYSLRITQDHTPGSTLDKLVSSLSDLKLRLDSRRKVPPALFSETMKLREETHHLASYVPRGPVDELFPGTWYLTRVDEKHRREYARCPVECEEQAESKLVCSNTEHIPSPVKKMPRIPAAAAGSETAMSS
;
A
#
# COMPACT_ATOMS: atom_id res chain seq x y z
N MET A 1 62.65 23.95 25.88
CA MET A 1 61.88 24.62 26.95
C MET A 1 60.42 24.51 26.55
N GLU A 2 59.80 23.43 27.00
CA GLU A 2 58.39 23.11 26.80
C GLU A 2 57.59 23.46 28.05
N ALA A 3 56.30 23.75 27.82
CA ALA A 3 55.16 23.59 28.73
C ALA A 3 55.14 24.46 30.01
N ALA A 4 54.01 24.88 30.56
CA ALA A 4 52.60 24.94 30.21
C ALA A 4 51.97 25.81 31.30
N ASP A 5 50.99 26.66 31.00
CA ASP A 5 50.24 27.35 32.04
C ASP A 5 48.74 27.25 31.73
N ALA A 6 48.02 26.70 32.70
CA ALA A 6 46.62 26.35 32.66
C ALA A 6 45.81 27.42 33.39
N ARG A 7 44.70 27.88 32.80
CA ARG A 7 43.61 28.53 33.55
C ARG A 7 42.24 28.11 33.01
N GLU A 8 41.43 27.66 33.96
CA GLU A 8 40.10 27.08 33.86
C GLU A 8 39.04 28.04 33.29
N LEU A 9 38.12 27.48 32.51
CA LEU A 9 36.86 28.08 32.09
C LEU A 9 35.73 27.50 32.97
N GLN A 10 34.99 28.37 33.67
CA GLN A 10 33.75 28.04 34.38
C GLN A 10 32.60 27.86 33.37
N GLU A 11 32.04 26.66 33.30
CA GLU A 11 30.77 26.38 32.59
C GLU A 11 29.54 26.66 33.48
N ARG A 12 28.47 27.16 32.86
CA ARG A 12 27.14 27.38 33.45
C ARG A 12 26.41 26.05 33.67
N PRO A 13 25.53 25.92 34.69
CA PRO A 13 24.87 24.66 35.00
C PRO A 13 23.83 24.27 33.94
N GLN A 14 23.90 23.01 33.49
CA GLN A 14 22.89 22.36 32.65
C GLN A 14 21.62 22.07 33.48
N ARG A 15 20.45 22.30 32.86
CA ARG A 15 19.13 22.08 33.47
C ARG A 15 18.73 20.62 33.25
N GLU A 16 18.66 19.84 34.32
CA GLU A 16 18.18 18.46 34.30
C GLU A 16 16.70 18.39 33.88
N ARG A 17 16.39 17.59 32.86
CA ARG A 17 15.04 17.28 32.39
C ARG A 17 14.59 15.98 33.07
N ARG A 18 13.76 16.07 34.12
CA ARG A 18 13.00 14.91 34.64
C ARG A 18 11.94 14.48 33.62
N LEU A 19 11.87 13.17 33.33
CA LEU A 19 10.94 12.55 32.39
C LEU A 19 9.60 12.21 33.08
N PRO A 20 8.42 12.44 32.46
CA PRO A 20 7.14 11.98 33.00
C PRO A 20 6.81 10.51 32.70
N THR A 21 6.05 9.91 33.62
CA THR A 21 5.70 8.49 33.77
C THR A 21 4.84 7.84 32.67
N TYR A 22 4.32 8.59 31.69
CA TYR A 22 3.44 8.03 30.64
C TYR A 22 4.19 7.46 29.42
N LEU A 23 5.53 7.52 29.41
CA LEU A 23 6.40 7.07 28.33
C LEU A 23 7.11 5.73 28.59
N LEU A 24 6.92 5.11 29.76
CA LEU A 24 7.66 3.89 30.13
C LEU A 24 6.99 2.56 29.73
N ASP A 25 5.72 2.54 29.34
CA ASP A 25 4.99 1.26 29.19
C ASP A 25 4.61 0.92 27.74
N TYR A 26 5.59 0.94 26.83
CA TYR A 26 5.48 0.32 25.49
C TYR A 26 6.33 -0.95 25.34
N ASP A 27 6.79 -1.55 26.44
CA ASP A 27 7.42 -2.88 26.41
C ASP A 27 6.37 -3.98 26.60
N VAL A 28 6.12 -4.76 25.55
CA VAL A 28 5.31 -5.99 25.62
C VAL A 28 6.24 -7.16 25.92
N GLY A 29 6.13 -7.70 27.14
CA GLY A 29 6.90 -8.86 27.58
C GLY A 29 6.61 -10.13 26.77
N TYR A 30 7.67 -10.89 26.47
CA TYR A 30 7.59 -12.23 25.90
C TYR A 30 6.90 -13.22 26.87
N PRO A 31 5.99 -14.09 26.42
CA PRO A 31 5.51 -15.18 27.27
C PRO A 31 6.62 -16.24 27.46
N PRO A 32 6.80 -16.79 28.67
CA PRO A 32 7.77 -17.85 28.90
C PRO A 32 7.31 -19.18 28.28
N ARG A 33 8.26 -19.94 27.72
CA ARG A 33 8.05 -21.28 27.16
C ARG A 33 7.58 -22.27 28.24
N PRO A 34 6.66 -23.22 27.91
CA PRO A 34 6.27 -24.26 28.85
C PRO A 34 7.36 -25.32 28.97
N ASN A 35 7.85 -25.56 30.20
CA ASN A 35 8.73 -26.69 30.50
C ASN A 35 7.93 -27.84 31.16
N HIS A 36 8.11 -29.03 30.61
CA HIS A 36 7.62 -30.31 31.10
C HIS A 36 8.19 -30.70 32.48
N PRO A 37 7.52 -31.60 33.22
CA PRO A 37 7.69 -31.77 34.66
C PRO A 37 8.78 -32.77 35.03
N LYS A 38 9.47 -32.54 36.16
CA LYS A 38 10.18 -33.58 36.90
C LYS A 38 10.00 -33.46 38.42
N ALA A 39 9.27 -34.45 38.93
CA ALA A 39 9.40 -35.20 40.18
C ALA A 39 10.07 -34.58 41.42
N ALA A 40 9.25 -34.47 42.47
CA ALA A 40 9.38 -35.03 43.82
C ALA A 40 10.66 -34.80 44.66
N SER A 41 10.47 -34.15 45.82
CA SER A 41 10.82 -34.73 47.14
C SER A 41 10.27 -33.90 48.32
N THR A 42 9.30 -34.49 49.01
CA THR A 42 9.09 -34.58 50.48
C THR A 42 9.86 -33.67 51.46
N SER A 43 9.12 -33.04 52.37
CA SER A 43 9.24 -33.06 53.87
C SER A 43 8.79 -31.71 54.44
N SER A 44 7.55 -31.54 54.94
CA SER A 44 6.99 -31.93 56.25
C SER A 44 7.33 -30.98 57.42
N CYS A 45 6.25 -30.41 57.99
CA CYS A 45 6.01 -30.07 59.40
C CYS A 45 6.86 -28.94 60.03
N SER A 46 6.36 -28.08 60.91
CA SER A 46 5.07 -27.98 61.63
C SER A 46 5.05 -26.70 62.49
N SER A 47 3.86 -26.13 62.70
CA SER A 47 3.32 -25.48 63.93
C SER A 47 4.19 -24.41 64.65
N SER A 48 3.71 -23.23 65.05
CA SER A 48 2.50 -22.97 65.85
C SER A 48 2.30 -21.47 66.12
N SER A 49 1.03 -21.01 66.10
CA SER A 49 0.31 -20.07 67.03
C SER A 49 1.06 -18.88 67.65
N SER A 50 0.54 -17.66 67.87
CA SER A 50 -0.81 -17.04 67.92
C SER A 50 -0.57 -15.53 68.24
N LYS A 51 -1.41 -14.55 67.90
CA LYS A 51 -2.60 -14.13 68.69
C LYS A 51 -3.32 -12.90 68.07
N HIS A 52 -4.66 -12.99 68.09
CA HIS A 52 -5.70 -11.96 68.31
C HIS A 52 -5.90 -10.83 67.26
N ARG A 53 -7.12 -10.39 66.91
CA ARG A 53 -8.46 -10.58 67.50
C ARG A 53 -9.57 -10.33 66.45
N SER A 54 -10.58 -11.18 66.53
CA SER A 54 -11.97 -11.11 66.01
C SER A 54 -12.70 -9.79 66.37
N GLN A 55 -13.87 -9.38 65.85
CA GLN A 55 -15.08 -10.04 65.35
C GLN A 55 -16.03 -8.90 64.88
N SER A 56 -16.55 -8.94 63.65
CA SER A 56 -17.96 -9.17 63.26
C SER A 56 -19.05 -8.10 63.57
N ARG A 57 -19.84 -7.82 62.50
CA ARG A 57 -21.31 -7.75 62.38
C ARG A 57 -22.04 -6.39 62.22
N ARG A 58 -22.68 -6.29 61.03
CA ARG A 58 -24.11 -6.04 60.72
C ARG A 58 -24.82 -4.71 61.08
N SER A 59 -25.15 -3.96 60.01
CA SER A 59 -26.47 -3.49 59.49
C SER A 59 -27.46 -2.60 60.28
N GLY A 60 -27.94 -1.55 59.58
CA GLY A 60 -29.22 -0.82 59.71
C GLY A 60 -29.07 0.63 60.21
N SER A 61 -29.81 1.68 59.83
CA SER A 61 -30.81 1.96 58.76
C SER A 61 -31.25 3.46 58.89
N GLY A 62 -31.68 4.12 57.80
CA GLY A 62 -32.41 5.43 57.80
C GLY A 62 -31.86 6.46 56.80
N SER A 63 -32.35 6.59 55.54
CA SER A 63 -33.62 7.21 55.05
C SER A 63 -33.67 8.74 55.28
N PHE A 64 -33.98 9.68 54.37
CA PHE A 64 -34.26 9.79 52.92
C PHE A 64 -34.42 11.31 52.58
N ARG A 65 -34.47 11.67 51.26
CA ARG A 65 -35.00 12.93 50.64
C ARG A 65 -34.11 14.19 50.66
N SER A 66 -34.12 15.12 49.70
CA SER A 66 -34.65 15.26 48.32
C SER A 66 -34.26 16.65 47.78
N ILE A 67 -33.94 16.74 46.48
CA ILE A 67 -34.30 17.83 45.53
C ILE A 67 -33.98 19.31 45.89
N GLY A 68 -33.10 19.92 45.06
CA GLY A 68 -33.47 21.09 44.24
C GLY A 68 -33.12 22.52 44.69
N ARG A 69 -32.33 23.19 43.83
CA ARG A 69 -32.27 24.64 43.49
C ARG A 69 -31.55 25.66 44.41
N SER A 70 -30.47 26.22 43.83
CA SER A 70 -30.12 27.66 43.67
C SER A 70 -30.33 28.63 44.85
N SER A 71 -29.24 29.19 45.40
CA SER A 71 -28.90 30.63 45.35
C SER A 71 -27.66 31.00 46.19
N ARG A 72 -26.94 32.05 45.77
CA ARG A 72 -25.76 32.68 46.38
C ARG A 72 -25.86 32.96 47.89
N GLY A 73 -24.72 32.88 48.59
CA GLY A 73 -24.52 33.49 49.93
C GLY A 73 -23.04 33.49 50.35
N HIS A 74 -22.53 34.65 50.76
CA HIS A 74 -21.17 35.01 51.17
C HIS A 74 -20.72 34.35 52.51
N PHE A 75 -19.42 34.07 52.69
CA PHE A 75 -18.80 33.76 54.00
C PHE A 75 -17.65 34.75 54.30
N PRO A 76 -17.39 35.09 55.59
CA PRO A 76 -16.51 36.20 55.98
C PRO A 76 -15.03 35.80 56.14
N ASN A 77 -14.14 36.78 55.95
CA ASN A 77 -12.69 36.67 56.16
C ASN A 77 -12.33 36.53 57.65
N ILE A 78 -11.40 35.62 57.95
CA ILE A 78 -10.73 35.48 59.25
C ILE A 78 -9.29 35.98 59.07
N GLU A 79 -8.88 37.01 59.82
CA GLU A 79 -7.49 37.49 59.86
C GLU A 79 -6.71 36.79 60.98
N PHE A 80 -5.55 36.21 60.64
CA PHE A 80 -4.61 35.59 61.59
C PHE A 80 -3.65 36.64 62.19
N ASN A 81 -3.21 36.45 63.44
CA ASN A 81 -2.22 37.32 64.06
C ASN A 81 -0.77 36.93 63.65
N SER A 82 0.17 37.88 63.77
CA SER A 82 1.52 37.78 63.20
C SER A 82 2.35 36.60 63.72
N THR A 83 2.10 36.14 64.94
CA THR A 83 2.79 35.00 65.55
C THR A 83 2.25 33.65 65.04
N GLN A 84 0.96 33.57 64.73
CA GLN A 84 0.35 32.37 64.14
C GLN A 84 0.75 32.20 62.68
N SER A 85 0.87 33.29 61.91
CA SER A 85 1.36 33.24 60.54
C SER A 85 2.82 32.76 60.44
N ALA A 86 3.69 33.22 61.34
CA ALA A 86 5.10 32.80 61.36
C ALA A 86 5.29 31.31 61.69
N LEU A 87 4.52 30.78 62.65
CA LEU A 87 4.55 29.34 62.99
C LEU A 87 3.99 28.46 61.86
N LEU A 88 3.04 28.99 61.08
CA LEU A 88 2.44 28.28 59.95
C LEU A 88 3.39 28.29 58.74
N GLU A 89 4.10 29.40 58.50
CA GLU A 89 5.17 29.46 57.48
C GLU A 89 6.34 28.53 57.82
N GLU A 90 6.80 28.49 59.06
CA GLU A 90 7.88 27.60 59.48
C GLU A 90 7.48 26.12 59.38
N GLY A 91 6.23 25.79 59.72
CA GLY A 91 5.66 24.45 59.51
C GLY A 91 5.51 24.05 58.04
N LEU A 92 5.13 24.99 57.17
CA LEU A 92 5.06 24.75 55.72
C LEU A 92 6.43 24.57 55.10
N SER A 93 7.42 25.38 55.47
CA SER A 93 8.80 25.22 54.99
C SER A 93 9.44 23.91 55.44
N GLN A 94 9.09 23.41 56.63
CA GLN A 94 9.59 22.12 57.12
C GLN A 94 8.97 20.93 56.35
N ILE A 95 7.69 21.02 56.00
CA ILE A 95 7.01 20.02 55.15
C ILE A 95 7.61 20.01 53.74
N GLU A 96 7.82 21.19 53.14
CA GLU A 96 8.46 21.30 51.82
C GLU A 96 9.88 20.71 51.81
N LEU A 97 10.64 20.87 52.90
CA LEU A 97 11.99 20.32 53.02
C LEU A 97 11.99 18.79 53.14
N ASP A 98 11.01 18.22 53.83
CA ASP A 98 10.89 16.77 54.00
C ASP A 98 10.35 16.10 52.73
N ASP A 99 9.42 16.73 52.01
CA ASP A 99 8.95 16.30 50.68
C ASP A 99 10.11 16.29 49.67
N LEU A 100 10.95 17.34 49.65
CA LEU A 100 12.14 17.40 48.78
C LEU A 100 13.17 16.31 49.11
N ARG A 101 13.33 15.95 50.38
CA ARG A 101 14.23 14.86 50.79
C ARG A 101 13.71 13.50 50.37
N GLN A 102 12.39 13.30 50.43
CA GLN A 102 11.76 12.08 49.96
C GLN A 102 11.89 11.96 48.44
N GLU A 103 11.64 13.04 47.70
CA GLU A 103 11.78 13.06 46.23
C GLU A 103 13.22 12.74 45.81
N LEU A 104 14.23 13.30 46.49
CA LEU A 104 15.63 13.01 46.22
C LEU A 104 16.01 11.54 46.48
N ALA A 105 15.41 10.91 47.51
CA ALA A 105 15.64 9.50 47.81
C ALA A 105 15.00 8.58 46.74
N GLU A 106 13.80 8.93 46.27
CA GLU A 106 13.10 8.22 45.20
C GLU A 106 13.85 8.33 43.86
N ASP A 107 14.38 9.52 43.52
CA ASP A 107 15.20 9.72 42.32
C ASP A 107 16.50 8.91 42.36
N THR A 108 17.16 8.89 43.53
CA THR A 108 18.40 8.12 43.69
C THR A 108 18.14 6.62 43.50
N GLN A 109 16.99 6.13 43.95
CA GLN A 109 16.58 4.75 43.74
C GLN A 109 16.24 4.47 42.27
N ALA A 110 15.55 5.39 41.60
CA ALA A 110 15.24 5.28 40.18
C ALA A 110 16.50 5.26 39.29
N ASP A 111 17.51 6.06 39.62
CA ASP A 111 18.78 6.08 38.90
C ASP A 111 19.56 4.77 39.04
N MET A 112 19.58 4.18 40.25
CA MET A 112 20.19 2.86 40.45
C MET A 112 19.48 1.76 39.66
N GLU A 113 18.15 1.82 39.59
CA GLU A 113 17.35 0.87 38.83
C GLU A 113 17.52 1.06 37.31
N TYR A 114 17.60 2.29 36.84
CA TYR A 114 17.91 2.62 35.44
C TYR A 114 19.28 2.10 35.02
N GLN A 115 20.31 2.28 35.85
CA GLN A 115 21.65 1.73 35.58
C GLN A 115 21.64 0.19 35.53
N ARG A 116 20.86 -0.46 36.40
CA ARG A 116 20.70 -1.91 36.40
C ARG A 116 20.03 -2.41 35.12
N LEU A 117 18.96 -1.74 34.67
CA LEU A 117 18.25 -2.07 33.43
C LEU A 117 19.12 -1.84 32.19
N GLN A 118 19.91 -0.77 32.16
CA GLN A 118 20.89 -0.51 31.10
C GLN A 118 21.96 -1.60 31.00
N LEU A 119 22.41 -2.13 32.14
CA LEU A 119 23.36 -3.25 32.15
C LEU A 119 22.72 -4.53 31.61
N GLN A 120 21.49 -4.84 32.04
CA GLN A 120 20.74 -6.01 31.54
C GLN A 120 20.45 -5.92 30.04
N ALA A 121 20.13 -4.73 29.52
CA ALA A 121 19.92 -4.51 28.09
C ALA A 121 21.20 -4.78 27.28
N LYS A 122 22.36 -4.32 27.77
CA LYS A 122 23.66 -4.60 27.12
C LYS A 122 24.01 -6.09 27.13
N GLU A 123 23.71 -6.79 28.22
CA GLU A 123 23.93 -8.25 28.30
C GLU A 123 23.00 -9.02 27.34
N ALA A 124 21.72 -8.63 27.27
CA ALA A 124 20.77 -9.20 26.33
C ALA A 124 21.18 -8.98 24.87
N GLN A 125 21.68 -7.79 24.53
CA GLN A 125 22.17 -7.48 23.19
C GLN A 125 23.38 -8.35 22.80
N ARG A 126 24.34 -8.54 23.71
CA ARG A 126 25.47 -9.47 23.50
C ARG A 126 25.01 -10.90 23.28
N ALA A 127 24.07 -11.38 24.09
CA ALA A 127 23.51 -12.73 23.93
C ALA A 127 22.80 -12.92 22.57
N GLN A 128 22.14 -11.87 22.07
CA GLN A 128 21.48 -11.88 20.76
C GLN A 128 22.49 -11.91 19.60
N GLU A 129 23.58 -11.15 19.69
CA GLU A 129 24.67 -11.18 18.70
C GLU A 129 25.36 -12.55 18.65
N GLU A 130 25.62 -13.17 19.81
CA GLU A 130 26.18 -14.52 19.89
C GLU A 130 25.25 -15.56 19.28
N ALA A 131 23.93 -15.45 19.53
CA ALA A 131 22.93 -16.34 18.94
C ALA A 131 22.84 -16.21 17.41
N LEU A 132 22.99 -14.98 16.88
CA LEU A 132 23.02 -14.73 15.43
C LEU A 132 24.26 -15.35 14.80
N LEU A 133 25.42 -15.19 15.43
CA LEU A 133 26.69 -15.78 14.97
C LEU A 133 26.63 -17.32 14.96
N ALA A 134 26.01 -17.91 16.00
CA ALA A 134 25.78 -19.34 16.08
C ALA A 134 24.85 -19.85 14.97
N LYS A 135 23.77 -19.10 14.67
CA LYS A 135 22.84 -19.42 13.58
C LYS A 135 23.52 -19.38 12.21
N GLU A 136 24.35 -18.38 11.94
CA GLU A 136 25.12 -18.32 10.70
C GLU A 136 26.08 -19.51 10.55
N THR A 137 26.73 -19.90 11.65
CA THR A 137 27.66 -21.03 11.67
C THR A 137 26.93 -22.34 11.38
N LEU A 138 25.77 -22.55 11.98
CA LEU A 138 24.92 -23.71 11.71
C LEU A 138 24.42 -23.73 10.26
N HIS A 139 24.05 -22.58 9.71
CA HIS A 139 23.62 -22.47 8.31
C HIS A 139 24.75 -22.86 7.35
N LYS A 140 25.98 -22.36 7.59
CA LYS A 140 27.18 -22.75 6.83
C LYS A 140 27.48 -24.25 6.93
N GLN A 141 27.25 -24.87 8.10
CA GLN A 141 27.40 -26.32 8.28
C GLN A 141 26.34 -27.11 7.51
N LEU A 142 25.07 -26.68 7.53
CA LEU A 142 23.98 -27.32 6.80
C LEU A 142 24.21 -27.26 5.28
N ASP A 143 24.65 -26.12 4.76
CA ASP A 143 25.00 -25.97 3.35
C ASP A 143 26.17 -26.87 2.94
N ARG A 144 27.18 -27.00 3.81
CA ARG A 144 28.29 -27.93 3.59
C ARG A 144 27.81 -29.38 3.54
N ASN A 145 26.91 -29.77 4.45
CA ASN A 145 26.33 -31.12 4.47
C ASN A 145 25.45 -31.39 3.23
N ARG A 146 24.68 -30.41 2.77
CA ARG A 146 23.88 -30.51 1.54
C ARG A 146 24.76 -30.73 0.32
N ARG A 147 25.86 -29.97 0.19
CA ARG A 147 26.86 -30.15 -0.89
C ARG A 147 27.54 -31.52 -0.85
N LEU A 148 27.85 -32.03 0.36
CA LEU A 148 28.41 -33.38 0.53
C LEU A 148 27.42 -34.46 0.10
N GLN A 149 26.14 -34.34 0.43
CA GLN A 149 25.10 -35.28 0.00
C GLN A 149 24.90 -35.25 -1.52
N GLU A 150 24.91 -34.07 -2.14
CA GLU A 150 24.85 -33.94 -3.61
C GLU A 150 26.07 -34.56 -4.30
N ALA A 151 27.27 -34.33 -3.76
CA ALA A 151 28.49 -34.96 -4.26
C ALA A 151 28.42 -36.50 -4.13
N GLN A 152 27.94 -37.02 -3.01
CA GLN A 152 27.74 -38.46 -2.81
C GLN A 152 26.70 -39.05 -3.76
N ARG A 153 25.63 -38.32 -4.07
CA ARG A 153 24.63 -38.72 -5.08
C ARG A 153 25.24 -38.75 -6.49
N ARG A 154 26.04 -37.74 -6.86
CA ARG A 154 26.75 -37.70 -8.15
C ARG A 154 27.76 -38.85 -8.28
N VAL A 155 28.49 -39.18 -7.22
CA VAL A 155 29.41 -40.33 -7.22
C VAL A 155 28.65 -41.65 -7.33
N ARG A 156 27.49 -41.80 -6.65
CA ARG A 156 26.63 -42.98 -6.82
C ARG A 156 26.09 -43.13 -8.24
N MET A 157 25.60 -42.04 -8.83
CA MET A 157 25.18 -41.96 -10.23
C MET A 157 26.31 -42.35 -11.19
N ALA A 158 27.52 -41.81 -10.99
CA ALA A 158 28.67 -42.13 -11.83
C ALA A 158 29.08 -43.61 -11.71
N LYS A 159 29.01 -44.20 -10.51
CA LYS A 159 29.24 -45.64 -10.32
C LYS A 159 28.17 -46.50 -11.02
N LEU A 160 26.91 -46.07 -10.98
CA LEU A 160 25.80 -46.75 -11.66
C LEU A 160 25.95 -46.68 -13.19
N VAL A 161 26.29 -45.50 -13.71
CA VAL A 161 26.56 -45.32 -15.14
C VAL A 161 27.78 -46.14 -15.57
N SER A 162 28.84 -46.18 -14.77
CA SER A 162 30.01 -47.01 -15.05
C SER A 162 29.71 -48.52 -14.99
N SER A 163 28.79 -48.99 -14.15
CA SER A 163 28.38 -50.39 -14.14
C SER A 163 27.52 -50.76 -15.35
N VAL A 164 26.68 -49.84 -15.82
CA VAL A 164 25.86 -50.00 -17.04
C VAL A 164 26.74 -49.98 -18.29
N LEU A 165 27.73 -49.09 -18.36
CA LEU A 165 28.65 -49.03 -19.51
C LEU A 165 29.61 -50.24 -19.59
N ASN A 166 29.89 -50.91 -18.47
CA ASN A 166 30.68 -52.15 -18.45
C ASN A 166 29.88 -53.42 -18.80
N THR A 167 28.54 -53.33 -18.86
CA THR A 167 27.69 -54.48 -19.23
C THR A 167 27.46 -54.59 -20.75
N ASP A 168 27.76 -53.55 -21.52
CA ASP A 168 27.57 -53.50 -22.99
C ASP A 168 28.81 -53.89 -23.81
N ALA A 169 29.90 -54.33 -23.17
CA ALA A 169 31.14 -54.72 -23.88
C ALA A 169 31.24 -56.22 -24.25
N GLN A 170 30.21 -57.02 -23.97
CA GLN A 170 30.18 -58.45 -24.34
C GLN A 170 28.81 -58.85 -24.90
N ALA A 171 28.56 -58.56 -26.18
CA ALA A 171 27.86 -59.45 -27.11
C ALA A 171 27.63 -58.76 -28.46
N VAL A 172 28.43 -59.12 -29.47
CA VAL A 172 28.06 -58.98 -30.89
C VAL A 172 27.94 -60.41 -31.45
N SER A 173 26.69 -60.72 -31.85
CA SER A 173 26.11 -61.69 -32.80
C SER A 173 27.05 -62.37 -33.84
N PRO A 174 26.67 -63.52 -34.49
CA PRO A 174 25.37 -63.67 -35.19
C PRO A 174 24.69 -65.07 -35.32
N GLU A 175 23.35 -65.00 -35.34
CA GLU A 175 22.33 -65.67 -36.20
C GLU A 175 22.30 -67.20 -36.45
N PRO A 176 21.18 -67.78 -36.97
CA PRO A 176 19.76 -67.60 -36.61
C PRO A 176 19.00 -68.95 -36.52
N SER A 177 17.69 -68.90 -36.21
CA SER A 177 16.60 -69.74 -36.76
C SER A 177 15.66 -70.45 -35.77
N LEU A 178 14.38 -70.41 -36.16
CA LEU A 178 13.25 -71.31 -35.86
C LEU A 178 12.33 -70.98 -34.67
N THR A 179 11.12 -70.59 -35.08
CA THR A 179 9.77 -70.63 -34.47
C THR A 179 9.40 -71.98 -33.79
N PRO A 180 8.18 -72.21 -33.24
CA PRO A 180 7.11 -71.35 -32.68
C PRO A 180 6.61 -71.86 -31.29
N GLU A 181 5.48 -71.31 -30.79
CA GLU A 181 4.64 -71.83 -29.69
C GLU A 181 5.20 -71.64 -28.26
N GLY A 182 4.48 -71.14 -27.25
CA GLY A 182 3.10 -70.69 -27.13
C GLY A 182 2.84 -70.36 -25.65
N TYR A 183 1.76 -69.59 -25.39
CA TYR A 183 1.05 -69.46 -24.11
C TYR A 183 1.85 -68.81 -22.94
N LEU A 184 1.35 -67.96 -22.04
CA LEU A 184 0.00 -67.69 -21.54
C LEU A 184 0.04 -66.35 -20.75
N GLN A 185 -1.02 -65.55 -20.92
CA GLN A 185 -1.70 -64.70 -19.92
C GLN A 185 -1.01 -63.50 -19.22
N LEU A 186 -1.40 -62.31 -19.74
CA LEU A 186 -1.98 -61.13 -19.05
C LEU A 186 -2.77 -61.43 -17.74
N PRO A 187 -2.98 -60.48 -16.79
CA PRO A 187 -3.46 -59.12 -17.10
C PRO A 187 -3.02 -57.91 -16.22
N LEU A 188 -3.24 -56.74 -16.84
CA LEU A 188 -3.59 -55.40 -16.37
C LEU A 188 -3.44 -55.00 -14.88
N SER A 189 -2.83 -53.83 -14.63
CA SER A 189 -3.57 -52.58 -14.37
C SER A 189 -2.68 -51.31 -14.21
N HIS A 190 -3.06 -50.26 -14.96
CA HIS A 190 -3.11 -48.78 -14.74
C HIS A 190 -1.98 -48.03 -13.97
N LEU A 191 -1.49 -46.82 -14.35
CA LEU A 191 -2.08 -45.51 -14.76
C LEU A 191 -1.07 -44.74 -15.69
N LEU A 192 -1.43 -44.03 -16.78
CA LEU A 192 -1.91 -42.61 -16.93
C LEU A 192 -1.09 -41.57 -16.12
N CYS A 193 -0.65 -40.37 -16.56
CA CYS A 193 -1.02 -39.44 -17.64
C CYS A 193 0.07 -38.34 -17.80
N GLN A 194 0.20 -37.77 -19.01
CA GLN A 194 0.43 -36.35 -19.42
C GLN A 194 1.49 -35.37 -18.81
N ASP A 195 2.13 -34.67 -19.76
CA ASP A 195 2.44 -33.21 -19.88
C ASP A 195 3.77 -32.53 -19.45
N ASN A 196 4.19 -31.66 -20.39
CA ASN A 196 5.24 -30.60 -20.52
C ASN A 196 5.16 -29.49 -19.42
N PRO A 197 5.96 -28.37 -19.40
CA PRO A 197 7.19 -27.92 -20.09
C PRO A 197 8.23 -27.17 -19.15
N HIS A 198 9.24 -26.51 -19.75
CA HIS A 198 10.24 -25.51 -19.26
C HIS A 198 10.08 -24.75 -17.91
N LEU A 199 11.21 -24.49 -17.22
CA LEU A 199 11.65 -23.20 -16.61
C LEU A 199 13.10 -23.37 -16.07
N CYS A 200 14.15 -22.72 -16.58
CA CYS A 200 14.61 -21.33 -16.44
C CYS A 200 14.98 -20.86 -15.00
N GLN A 201 16.25 -20.43 -14.87
CA GLN A 201 16.88 -19.55 -13.86
C GLN A 201 16.98 -20.08 -12.41
N THR A 202 18.10 -20.00 -11.67
CA THR A 202 19.07 -18.90 -11.48
C THR A 202 20.28 -19.50 -10.74
N THR A 203 21.55 -19.16 -11.02
CA THR A 203 22.27 -18.13 -10.24
C THR A 203 23.63 -17.85 -10.85
N PHE A 204 23.79 -16.60 -11.27
CA PHE A 204 25.05 -15.91 -11.53
C PHE A 204 25.79 -15.68 -10.20
N ARG A 205 26.93 -16.33 -9.98
CA ARG A 205 28.11 -15.76 -9.31
C ARG A 205 29.28 -16.75 -9.36
N ALA A 206 30.47 -16.19 -9.63
CA ALA A 206 31.77 -16.84 -9.78
C ALA A 206 32.05 -17.48 -11.15
N PHE A 207 32.84 -16.80 -11.98
CA PHE A 207 34.09 -17.32 -12.57
C PHE A 207 34.73 -16.25 -13.48
N PHE A 208 35.42 -15.28 -12.88
CA PHE A 208 36.53 -14.60 -13.56
C PHE A 208 37.83 -15.33 -13.15
N LYS A 209 38.31 -16.21 -14.01
CA LYS A 209 39.73 -16.61 -14.12
C LYS A 209 40.03 -16.87 -15.60
N PRO A 210 40.79 -15.99 -16.29
CA PRO A 210 41.17 -16.24 -17.66
C PRO A 210 42.23 -17.34 -17.71
N ARG A 211 41.95 -18.42 -18.46
CA ARG A 211 42.94 -19.40 -18.93
C ARG A 211 43.81 -18.78 -20.05
N SER A 212 44.58 -17.72 -19.78
CA SER A 212 45.44 -17.09 -20.81
C SER A 212 46.94 -17.03 -20.50
N GLN A 213 47.41 -17.46 -19.31
CA GLN A 213 48.83 -17.29 -18.96
C GLN A 213 49.78 -18.40 -19.46
N ARG A 214 49.32 -19.62 -19.71
CA ARG A 214 50.21 -20.73 -20.10
C ARG A 214 50.68 -20.65 -21.57
N ASN A 215 49.85 -20.08 -22.45
CA ASN A 215 50.17 -19.95 -23.88
C ASN A 215 51.03 -18.71 -24.19
N MET A 216 50.92 -17.64 -23.39
CA MET A 216 51.74 -16.44 -23.56
C MET A 216 53.20 -16.61 -23.12
N LEU A 217 53.50 -17.56 -22.22
CA LEU A 217 54.86 -17.83 -21.74
C LEU A 217 55.72 -18.57 -22.78
N ILE A 218 55.08 -19.38 -23.65
CA ILE A 218 55.75 -20.15 -24.72
C ILE A 218 56.09 -19.25 -25.92
N ALA A 219 55.31 -18.19 -26.16
CA ALA A 219 55.53 -17.27 -27.28
C ALA A 219 56.69 -16.29 -27.03
N SER A 220 56.94 -15.88 -25.78
CA SER A 220 58.06 -14.99 -25.44
C SER A 220 59.45 -15.64 -25.61
N THR A 221 59.52 -16.97 -25.58
CA THR A 221 60.77 -17.72 -25.82
C THR A 221 61.22 -17.72 -27.29
N TYR A 222 60.39 -17.26 -28.23
CA TYR A 222 60.71 -17.19 -29.67
C TYR A 222 60.94 -15.76 -30.20
N GLY A 223 61.20 -14.78 -29.32
CA GLY A 223 61.57 -13.42 -29.72
C GLY A 223 60.44 -12.54 -30.27
N ILE A 224 59.19 -12.98 -30.14
CA ILE A 224 58.01 -12.24 -30.63
C ILE A 224 57.71 -11.09 -29.66
N PRO A 225 57.68 -9.82 -30.11
CA PRO A 225 57.37 -8.69 -29.24
C PRO A 225 55.94 -8.81 -28.69
N ARG A 226 55.75 -8.48 -27.40
CA ARG A 226 54.42 -8.42 -26.79
C ARG A 226 53.62 -7.31 -27.49
N PRO A 227 52.49 -7.62 -28.16
CA PRO A 227 51.70 -6.57 -28.78
C PRO A 227 51.06 -5.73 -27.67
N THR A 228 51.46 -4.47 -27.56
CA THR A 228 50.73 -3.46 -26.78
C THR A 228 49.46 -3.15 -27.57
N LEU A 229 48.35 -3.78 -27.18
CA LEU A 229 47.05 -3.47 -27.74
C LEU A 229 46.71 -2.01 -27.39
N PRO A 230 46.32 -1.17 -28.36
CA PRO A 230 45.86 0.18 -28.06
C PRO A 230 44.58 0.11 -27.22
N TYR A 231 44.43 1.04 -26.26
CA TYR A 231 43.20 1.15 -25.49
C TYR A 231 42.09 1.71 -26.39
N PHE A 232 41.02 0.93 -26.57
CA PHE A 232 39.88 1.31 -27.39
C PHE A 232 38.88 2.11 -26.55
N GLU A 233 38.98 3.42 -26.61
CA GLU A 233 38.10 4.30 -25.82
C GLU A 233 36.74 4.56 -26.50
N SER A 234 36.58 4.25 -27.79
CA SER A 234 35.41 4.71 -28.58
C SER A 234 34.34 3.66 -28.87
N GLY A 235 34.64 2.36 -28.74
CA GLY A 235 33.68 1.27 -28.89
C GLY A 235 33.09 1.09 -30.30
N ARG A 236 33.75 1.59 -31.36
CA ARG A 236 33.25 1.53 -32.76
C ARG A 236 33.86 0.36 -33.54
N GLU A 237 33.12 -0.21 -34.50
CA GLU A 237 33.61 -1.27 -35.41
C GLU A 237 34.83 -0.82 -36.25
N SER A 238 34.99 0.49 -36.51
CA SER A 238 36.17 1.04 -37.20
C SER A 238 37.48 0.85 -36.43
N ASP A 239 37.41 0.77 -35.10
CA ASP A 239 38.56 0.58 -34.23
C ASP A 239 39.16 -0.84 -34.40
N PHE A 240 38.33 -1.78 -34.88
CA PHE A 240 38.73 -3.15 -35.18
C PHE A 240 39.50 -3.28 -36.49
N ALA A 241 39.15 -2.49 -37.52
CA ALA A 241 39.92 -2.40 -38.75
C ALA A 241 41.32 -1.81 -38.49
N LEU A 242 41.41 -0.82 -37.60
CA LEU A 242 42.66 -0.21 -37.16
C LEU A 242 43.51 -1.18 -36.32
N LEU A 243 42.88 -2.02 -35.47
CA LEU A 243 43.59 -3.07 -34.73
C LEU A 243 44.16 -4.15 -35.67
N LYS A 244 43.38 -4.57 -36.68
CA LYS A 244 43.85 -5.53 -37.69
C LYS A 244 45.04 -4.98 -38.47
N MET A 245 44.97 -3.73 -38.93
CA MET A 245 46.09 -3.05 -39.59
C MET A 245 47.32 -2.87 -38.68
N ALA A 246 47.12 -2.58 -37.39
CA ALA A 246 48.21 -2.46 -36.42
C ALA A 246 48.92 -3.80 -36.17
N LEU A 247 48.18 -4.91 -36.07
CA LEU A 247 48.77 -6.26 -35.94
C LEU A 247 49.44 -6.75 -37.24
N ASP A 248 48.85 -6.48 -38.40
CA ASP A 248 49.46 -6.81 -39.69
C ASP A 248 50.79 -6.02 -39.85
N ASN A 249 50.85 -4.76 -39.43
CA ASN A 249 52.09 -3.99 -39.40
C ASN A 249 53.12 -4.51 -38.37
N LEU A 250 52.69 -4.97 -37.20
CA LEU A 250 53.60 -5.49 -36.16
C LEU A 250 54.18 -6.88 -36.49
N LEU A 251 53.38 -7.74 -37.14
CA LEU A 251 53.68 -9.16 -37.34
C LEU A 251 54.05 -9.53 -38.78
N SER A 252 53.96 -8.59 -39.73
CA SER A 252 54.40 -8.77 -41.12
C SER A 252 55.89 -9.08 -41.26
N THR A 253 56.71 -8.65 -40.29
CA THR A 253 58.16 -8.92 -40.23
C THR A 253 58.51 -10.36 -39.82
N HIS A 254 57.52 -11.15 -39.37
CA HIS A 254 57.70 -12.51 -38.87
C HIS A 254 56.94 -13.49 -39.77
N THR A 255 57.46 -13.70 -40.98
CA THR A 255 56.84 -14.49 -42.07
C THR A 255 56.69 -15.98 -41.74
N HIS A 256 57.47 -16.50 -40.79
CA HIS A 256 57.45 -17.89 -40.34
C HIS A 256 56.26 -18.23 -39.43
N LEU A 257 55.52 -17.23 -38.94
CA LEU A 257 54.28 -17.45 -38.21
C LEU A 257 53.15 -17.72 -39.20
N SER A 258 52.50 -18.88 -39.08
CA SER A 258 51.36 -19.24 -39.94
C SER A 258 50.23 -18.23 -39.78
N GLU A 259 49.45 -17.98 -40.84
CA GLU A 259 48.25 -17.12 -40.75
C GLU A 259 47.34 -17.54 -39.58
N GLN A 260 47.28 -18.85 -39.34
CA GLN A 260 46.49 -19.43 -38.27
C GLN A 260 46.97 -18.98 -36.87
N TYR A 261 48.27 -18.80 -36.66
CA TYR A 261 48.84 -18.23 -35.43
C TYR A 261 48.69 -16.70 -35.36
N LYS A 262 48.81 -16.00 -36.51
CA LYS A 262 48.60 -14.55 -36.60
C LYS A 262 47.16 -14.14 -36.25
N TYR A 263 46.18 -14.97 -36.60
CA TYR A 263 44.75 -14.67 -36.44
C TYR A 263 44.02 -15.55 -35.42
N GLN A 264 44.70 -16.44 -34.69
CA GLN A 264 44.09 -17.28 -33.64
C GLN A 264 43.36 -16.49 -32.53
N PRO A 265 43.90 -15.36 -32.02
CA PRO A 265 43.19 -14.50 -31.07
C PRO A 265 41.92 -13.89 -31.68
N TYR A 266 41.95 -13.60 -32.98
CA TYR A 266 40.82 -13.07 -33.75
C TYR A 266 39.72 -14.12 -33.94
N THR A 267 40.07 -15.37 -34.29
CA THR A 267 39.10 -16.47 -34.41
C THR A 267 38.45 -16.80 -33.07
N THR A 268 39.21 -16.70 -31.98
CA THR A 268 38.71 -16.94 -30.62
C THR A 268 37.82 -15.79 -30.13
N ALA A 269 38.16 -14.54 -30.46
CA ALA A 269 37.32 -13.37 -30.17
C ALA A 269 36.04 -13.36 -31.02
N LEU A 270 36.12 -13.70 -32.31
CA LEU A 270 34.95 -13.87 -33.17
C LEU A 270 34.04 -14.99 -32.71
N LYS A 271 34.61 -16.13 -32.31
CA LYS A 271 33.83 -17.25 -31.77
C LYS A 271 33.22 -16.88 -30.43
N ALA A 272 33.93 -16.16 -29.55
CA ALA A 272 33.36 -15.61 -28.33
C ALA A 272 32.28 -14.54 -28.58
N LEU A 273 32.39 -13.75 -29.65
CA LEU A 273 31.36 -12.79 -30.09
C LEU A 273 30.16 -13.50 -30.71
N GLN A 274 30.36 -14.57 -31.47
CA GLN A 274 29.32 -15.40 -32.05
C GLN A 274 28.63 -16.28 -30.99
N ASP A 275 29.36 -16.69 -29.95
CA ASP A 275 28.84 -17.38 -28.77
C ASP A 275 28.15 -16.39 -27.80
N LYS A 276 28.61 -15.13 -27.74
CA LYS A 276 28.02 -14.08 -26.89
C LYS A 276 26.82 -13.38 -27.53
N TYR A 277 26.81 -13.24 -28.86
CA TYR A 277 25.77 -12.52 -29.60
C TYR A 277 24.98 -13.39 -30.58
N GLY A 278 25.36 -14.64 -30.88
CA GLY A 278 24.57 -15.57 -31.71
C GLY A 278 24.41 -15.21 -33.20
N GLN A 279 23.47 -15.89 -33.88
CA GLN A 279 22.98 -15.65 -35.27
C GLN A 279 21.90 -14.54 -35.46
N PRO A 280 21.66 -13.52 -34.60
CA PRO A 280 20.63 -12.50 -34.80
C PRO A 280 20.64 -11.83 -36.17
N ARG A 281 21.81 -11.48 -36.71
CA ARG A 281 21.90 -10.86 -38.04
C ARG A 281 21.28 -11.73 -39.14
N GLN A 282 21.42 -13.05 -39.07
CA GLN A 282 20.84 -13.96 -40.06
C GLN A 282 19.34 -14.09 -39.89
N LEU A 283 18.85 -14.09 -38.64
CA LEU A 283 17.41 -14.12 -38.32
C LEU A 283 16.72 -12.83 -38.77
N VAL A 284 17.33 -11.67 -38.48
CA VAL A 284 16.85 -10.35 -38.89
C VAL A 284 16.86 -10.21 -40.40
N GLN A 285 17.91 -10.68 -41.08
CA GLN A 285 17.96 -10.69 -42.55
C GLN A 285 16.93 -11.64 -43.16
N SER A 286 16.65 -12.77 -42.52
CA SER A 286 15.60 -13.71 -42.93
C SER A 286 14.21 -13.07 -42.81
N GLU A 287 13.89 -12.49 -41.66
CA GLU A 287 12.59 -11.82 -41.42
C GLU A 287 12.40 -10.58 -42.30
N LEU A 288 13.45 -9.76 -42.46
CA LEU A 288 13.42 -8.63 -43.39
C LEU A 288 13.27 -9.11 -44.84
N GLY A 289 13.87 -10.26 -45.19
CA GLY A 289 13.66 -10.94 -46.47
C GLY A 289 12.20 -11.35 -46.68
N THR A 290 11.57 -11.97 -45.66
CA THR A 290 10.15 -12.33 -45.67
C THR A 290 9.27 -11.11 -45.90
N ILE A 291 9.48 -10.02 -45.17
CA ILE A 291 8.71 -8.77 -45.31
C ILE A 291 8.87 -8.18 -46.71
N LEU A 292 10.09 -8.16 -47.25
CA LEU A 292 10.35 -7.66 -48.60
C LEU A 292 9.83 -8.58 -49.71
N SER A 293 9.54 -9.84 -49.41
CA SER A 293 8.91 -10.77 -50.36
C SER A 293 7.38 -10.64 -50.40
N MET A 294 6.76 -9.97 -49.42
CA MET A 294 5.31 -9.76 -49.38
C MET A 294 4.83 -8.95 -50.61
N PRO A 295 3.60 -9.17 -51.10
CA PRO A 295 3.01 -8.36 -52.17
C PRO A 295 3.02 -6.88 -51.80
N ALA A 296 3.26 -6.00 -52.78
CA ALA A 296 3.15 -4.55 -52.53
C ALA A 296 1.68 -4.20 -52.25
N PHE A 297 1.39 -3.57 -51.12
CA PHE A 297 0.03 -3.18 -50.77
C PHE A 297 -0.40 -1.96 -51.59
N LYS A 298 -1.60 -2.02 -52.17
CA LYS A 298 -2.17 -0.95 -53.02
C LYS A 298 -2.90 0.09 -52.17
N PRO A 299 -3.09 1.32 -52.67
CA PRO A 299 -3.93 2.31 -51.98
C PRO A 299 -5.33 1.75 -51.74
N GLY A 300 -5.79 1.73 -50.49
CA GLY A 300 -7.10 1.18 -50.09
C GLY A 300 -7.11 -0.29 -49.66
N ASP A 301 -5.98 -1.02 -49.78
CA ASP A 301 -5.87 -2.40 -49.30
C ASP A 301 -5.36 -2.45 -47.85
N PHE A 302 -6.30 -2.28 -46.94
CA PHE A 302 -6.03 -2.08 -45.52
C PHE A 302 -5.56 -3.35 -44.81
N ALA A 303 -6.04 -4.52 -45.25
CA ALA A 303 -5.62 -5.81 -44.70
C ALA A 303 -4.16 -6.12 -45.03
N ALA A 304 -3.72 -5.83 -46.26
CA ALA A 304 -2.33 -5.99 -46.66
C ALA A 304 -1.41 -5.00 -45.92
N PHE A 305 -1.89 -3.78 -45.66
CA PHE A 305 -1.17 -2.78 -44.87
C PHE A 305 -1.00 -3.18 -43.41
N ASP A 306 -2.07 -3.65 -42.75
CA ASP A 306 -2.02 -4.08 -41.36
C ASP A 306 -1.09 -5.29 -41.19
N SER A 307 -1.12 -6.22 -42.14
CA SER A 307 -0.22 -7.37 -42.16
C SER A 307 1.25 -6.94 -42.30
N PHE A 308 1.54 -5.96 -43.16
CA PHE A 308 2.88 -5.39 -43.29
C PHE A 308 3.33 -4.65 -42.02
N ALA A 309 2.45 -3.86 -41.41
CA ALA A 309 2.74 -3.11 -40.18
C ALA A 309 3.03 -4.05 -38.99
N LEU A 310 2.25 -5.13 -38.86
CA LEU A 310 2.46 -6.16 -37.84
C LEU A 310 3.79 -6.90 -38.03
N ALA A 311 4.15 -7.23 -39.27
CA ALA A 311 5.42 -7.90 -39.57
C ALA A 311 6.62 -6.99 -39.23
N VAL A 312 6.55 -5.70 -39.56
CA VAL A 312 7.56 -4.71 -39.17
C VAL A 312 7.63 -4.54 -37.65
N GLN A 313 6.48 -4.56 -36.94
CA GLN A 313 6.44 -4.49 -35.48
C GLN A 313 7.11 -5.71 -34.83
N SER A 314 6.86 -6.90 -35.36
CA SER A 314 7.49 -8.14 -34.89
C SER A 314 9.01 -8.08 -35.05
N LEU A 315 9.50 -7.64 -36.22
CA LEU A 315 10.93 -7.48 -36.49
C LEU A 315 11.60 -6.48 -35.53
N VAL A 316 10.97 -5.31 -35.32
CA VAL A 316 11.50 -4.28 -34.41
C VAL A 316 11.46 -4.74 -32.95
N GLY A 317 10.40 -5.43 -32.53
CA GLY A 317 10.28 -6.01 -31.20
C GLY A 317 11.38 -7.03 -30.94
N MET A 318 11.59 -7.96 -31.89
CA MET A 318 12.63 -8.98 -31.83
C MET A 318 14.03 -8.34 -31.71
N LEU A 319 14.34 -7.35 -32.55
CA LEU A 319 15.61 -6.63 -32.51
C LEU A 319 15.86 -5.90 -31.18
N ARG A 320 14.84 -5.24 -30.62
CA ARG A 320 14.96 -4.56 -29.31
C ARG A 320 15.21 -5.55 -28.18
N SER A 321 14.55 -6.70 -28.21
CA SER A 321 14.73 -7.76 -27.21
C SER A 321 16.11 -8.40 -27.29
N LEU A 322 16.70 -8.49 -28.50
CA LEU A 322 18.01 -9.11 -28.71
C LEU A 322 19.19 -8.18 -28.37
N GLU A 323 19.10 -6.89 -28.69
CA GLU A 323 20.25 -5.98 -28.60
C GLU A 323 20.19 -4.95 -27.45
N GLY A 324 19.06 -4.87 -26.74
CA GLY A 324 18.86 -3.90 -25.66
C GLY A 324 18.83 -2.44 -26.14
N HIS A 325 18.99 -1.47 -25.21
CA HIS A 325 18.79 -0.04 -25.49
C HIS A 325 19.78 0.60 -26.49
N ASN A 326 20.89 -0.06 -26.82
CA ASN A 326 21.91 0.43 -27.76
C ASN A 326 21.91 -0.31 -29.11
N SER A 327 20.77 -0.93 -29.48
CA SER A 327 20.58 -1.77 -30.65
C SER A 327 21.13 -1.18 -31.95
N TYR A 328 22.23 -1.72 -32.47
CA TYR A 328 22.95 -1.20 -33.62
C TYR A 328 22.30 -1.58 -34.97
N GLU A 329 21.59 -2.72 -35.06
CA GLU A 329 20.91 -3.11 -36.30
C GLU A 329 19.63 -2.30 -36.56
N LEU A 330 18.95 -1.88 -35.50
CA LEU A 330 17.82 -0.91 -35.54
C LEU A 330 18.24 0.53 -35.87
N MET A 331 19.52 0.74 -36.11
CA MET A 331 20.11 2.03 -36.43
C MET A 331 20.72 2.02 -37.84
N CYS A 332 20.52 0.93 -38.60
CA CYS A 332 21.09 0.73 -39.92
C CYS A 332 20.11 1.22 -41.01
N GLY A 333 20.25 2.50 -41.38
CA GLY A 333 19.40 3.20 -42.35
C GLY A 333 19.10 2.50 -43.68
N SER A 334 19.87 1.49 -44.08
CA SER A 334 19.61 0.67 -45.26
C SER A 334 18.38 -0.25 -45.12
N HIS A 335 18.01 -0.63 -43.90
CA HIS A 335 16.83 -1.45 -43.64
C HIS A 335 15.54 -0.63 -43.78
N VAL A 336 15.54 0.60 -43.26
CA VAL A 336 14.40 1.52 -43.44
C VAL A 336 14.22 1.92 -44.90
N ASP A 337 15.29 2.21 -45.65
CA ASP A 337 15.19 2.52 -47.09
C ASP A 337 14.55 1.34 -47.86
N ARG A 338 14.89 0.10 -47.50
CA ARG A 338 14.29 -1.11 -48.09
C ARG A 338 12.82 -1.29 -47.70
N LEU A 339 12.46 -1.08 -46.44
CA LEU A 339 11.06 -1.18 -45.98
C LEU A 339 10.19 -0.08 -46.60
N LEU A 340 10.70 1.15 -46.68
CA LEU A 340 10.02 2.26 -47.35
C LEU A 340 9.73 1.95 -48.81
N SER A 341 10.59 1.21 -49.52
CA SER A 341 10.37 0.85 -50.93
C SER A 341 9.04 0.10 -51.17
N LYS A 342 8.48 -0.56 -50.14
CA LYS A 342 7.16 -1.22 -50.18
C LYS A 342 5.97 -0.28 -50.07
N MET A 343 6.16 0.94 -49.58
CA MET A 343 5.09 1.92 -49.42
C MET A 343 4.80 2.65 -50.74
N PRO A 344 3.53 2.96 -51.06
CA PRO A 344 3.15 3.85 -52.16
C PRO A 344 3.83 5.23 -52.07
N PRO A 345 4.12 5.90 -53.21
CA PRO A 345 4.85 7.16 -53.24
C PRO A 345 4.30 8.24 -52.30
N HIS A 346 2.98 8.47 -52.32
CA HIS A 346 2.33 9.48 -51.47
C HIS A 346 2.54 9.24 -49.96
N LEU A 347 2.55 7.99 -49.49
CA LEU A 347 2.79 7.68 -48.08
C LEU A 347 4.27 7.79 -47.70
N ARG A 348 5.17 7.49 -48.64
CA ARG A 348 6.61 7.76 -48.45
C ARG A 348 6.86 9.26 -48.34
N ASP A 349 6.23 10.05 -49.22
CA ASP A 349 6.40 11.49 -49.25
C ASP A 349 5.86 12.13 -47.95
N SER A 350 4.69 11.70 -47.46
CA SER A 350 4.19 12.11 -46.15
C SER A 350 5.08 11.66 -44.98
N PHE A 351 5.71 10.49 -45.06
CA PHE A 351 6.69 10.06 -44.05
C PHE A 351 7.93 10.97 -44.03
N VAL A 352 8.43 11.31 -45.21
CA VAL A 352 9.58 12.23 -45.37
C VAL A 352 9.23 13.62 -44.86
N GLU A 353 8.04 14.14 -45.18
CA GLU A 353 7.53 15.42 -44.70
C GLU A 353 7.33 15.45 -43.17
N TYR A 354 6.79 14.37 -42.58
CA TYR A 354 6.68 14.20 -41.13
C TYR A 354 8.06 14.28 -40.45
N CYS A 355 9.06 13.64 -41.05
CA CYS A 355 10.44 13.68 -40.54
C CYS A 355 11.09 15.07 -40.69
N LEU A 356 10.82 15.80 -41.78
CA LEU A 356 11.31 17.17 -41.98
C LEU A 356 10.69 18.15 -40.97
N THR A 357 9.36 18.08 -40.77
CA THR A 357 8.59 19.00 -39.92
C THR A 357 8.99 18.91 -38.45
N ARG A 358 9.40 17.72 -37.98
CA ARG A 358 9.89 17.51 -36.61
C ARG A 358 11.41 17.77 -36.45
N GLY A 359 12.06 18.31 -37.48
CA GLY A 359 13.49 18.64 -37.47
C GLY A 359 14.41 17.42 -37.46
N ILE A 360 13.92 16.27 -37.90
CA ILE A 360 14.63 14.99 -37.87
C ILE A 360 15.46 14.82 -39.15
N LEU A 361 14.91 15.24 -40.28
CA LEU A 361 15.65 15.52 -41.51
C LEU A 361 15.83 17.03 -41.64
N GLN A 362 17.01 17.50 -42.07
CA GLN A 362 17.25 18.89 -42.45
C GLN A 362 17.88 18.95 -43.85
N THR A 363 17.44 19.89 -44.68
CA THR A 363 17.91 20.03 -46.07
C THR A 363 19.29 20.69 -46.10
N GLY A 364 20.35 19.88 -46.10
CA GLY A 364 21.74 20.33 -46.29
C GLY A 364 22.68 19.16 -46.64
N ARG A 365 23.45 19.31 -47.74
CA ARG A 365 24.25 18.23 -48.34
C ARG A 365 25.41 17.67 -47.48
N THR A 366 25.73 18.26 -46.33
CA THR A 366 26.96 17.95 -45.56
C THR A 366 26.76 17.32 -44.17
N ARG A 367 25.54 16.92 -43.79
CA ARG A 367 25.30 16.19 -42.51
C ARG A 367 24.43 14.92 -42.63
N LEU A 368 24.28 14.38 -43.83
CA LEU A 368 23.43 13.21 -44.10
C LEU A 368 23.85 11.90 -43.40
N ARG A 369 25.09 11.79 -42.90
CA ARG A 369 25.57 10.55 -42.25
C ARG A 369 25.20 10.42 -40.77
N GLN A 370 25.08 11.52 -40.01
CA GLN A 370 24.70 11.46 -38.59
C GLN A 370 23.19 11.56 -38.35
N GLN A 371 22.39 11.92 -39.36
CA GLN A 371 20.93 12.08 -39.23
C GLN A 371 20.11 10.86 -39.65
N LYS A 372 20.69 9.87 -40.35
CA LYS A 372 20.01 8.57 -40.62
C LYS A 372 19.76 7.73 -39.36
N TYR A 373 20.40 8.06 -38.24
CA TYR A 373 20.31 7.34 -36.97
C TYR A 373 19.00 7.56 -36.19
N LYS A 374 18.12 8.50 -36.60
CA LYS A 374 16.85 8.77 -35.89
C LYS A 374 15.61 8.25 -36.60
N THR A 375 15.71 7.75 -37.83
CA THR A 375 14.57 7.53 -38.74
C THR A 375 13.81 6.21 -38.51
N GLU A 376 14.37 5.22 -37.79
CA GLU A 376 13.83 3.85 -37.81
C GLU A 376 12.74 3.61 -36.75
N ASN A 377 12.89 4.13 -35.52
CA ASN A 377 11.80 4.21 -34.54
C ASN A 377 10.63 5.08 -35.01
N LEU A 378 10.89 5.95 -35.98
CA LEU A 378 9.92 6.88 -36.54
C LEU A 378 9.02 6.25 -37.60
N LEU A 379 9.50 5.28 -38.38
CA LEU A 379 8.65 4.58 -39.34
C LEU A 379 7.53 3.83 -38.61
N PHE A 380 7.87 3.17 -37.50
CA PHE A 380 6.89 2.56 -36.60
C PHE A 380 5.91 3.59 -36.02
N HIS A 381 6.40 4.70 -35.47
CA HIS A 381 5.54 5.74 -34.91
C HIS A 381 4.64 6.40 -35.97
N PHE A 382 5.13 6.58 -37.19
CA PHE A 382 4.38 7.15 -38.30
C PHE A 382 3.30 6.17 -38.80
N LEU A 383 3.65 4.90 -39.04
CA LEU A 383 2.68 3.87 -39.43
C LEU A 383 1.60 3.67 -38.35
N HIS A 384 1.99 3.72 -37.08
CA HIS A 384 1.07 3.60 -35.94
C HIS A 384 0.15 4.82 -35.77
N ASN A 385 0.68 6.04 -35.93
CA ASN A 385 -0.06 7.26 -35.63
C ASN A 385 -0.85 7.85 -36.81
N HIS A 386 -0.53 7.49 -38.07
CA HIS A 386 -1.13 8.15 -39.23
C HIS A 386 -1.96 7.27 -40.16
N LEU A 387 -1.97 5.94 -40.01
CA LEU A 387 -2.70 5.06 -40.94
C LEU A 387 -3.37 3.82 -40.31
N ARG A 388 -3.95 3.91 -39.10
CA ARG A 388 -4.88 2.86 -38.65
C ARG A 388 -6.24 2.98 -39.35
N MET A 389 -6.74 1.81 -39.77
CA MET A 389 -7.88 1.57 -40.66
C MET A 389 -9.07 0.93 -39.91
N PRO A 390 -10.26 0.83 -40.55
CA PRO A 390 -11.54 1.28 -40.03
C PRO A 390 -12.29 0.16 -39.31
N GLY A 391 -12.91 0.54 -38.20
CA GLY A 391 -13.63 -0.34 -37.28
C GLY A 391 -13.73 0.35 -35.92
N SER A 392 -12.70 1.14 -35.58
CA SER A 392 -12.89 2.36 -34.81
C SER A 392 -13.48 3.42 -35.74
N SER A 393 -14.59 4.01 -35.31
CA SER A 393 -15.11 5.28 -35.82
C SER A 393 -14.00 6.25 -36.22
N SER A 394 -14.23 6.98 -37.31
CA SER A 394 -13.40 8.06 -37.86
C SER A 394 -12.56 8.78 -36.80
N THR A 395 -11.34 9.19 -37.16
CA THR A 395 -10.45 10.11 -36.43
C THR A 395 -11.02 11.53 -36.24
N GLY A 396 -12.34 11.66 -36.15
CA GLY A 396 -13.06 12.66 -35.35
C GLY A 396 -13.55 12.13 -33.99
N CYS A 397 -13.20 10.91 -33.57
CA CYS A 397 -13.79 10.23 -32.41
C CYS A 397 -12.81 9.48 -31.48
N LEU A 398 -11.52 9.84 -31.40
CA LEU A 398 -10.82 9.65 -30.12
C LEU A 398 -11.43 10.70 -29.19
N GLY A 399 -12.41 10.28 -28.40
CA GLY A 399 -12.96 11.14 -27.36
C GLY A 399 -11.80 11.73 -26.54
N PRO A 400 -11.91 12.98 -26.07
CA PRO A 400 -10.94 13.51 -25.11
C PRO A 400 -10.82 12.53 -23.93
N TRP A 401 -9.62 12.44 -23.32
CA TRP A 401 -9.43 11.69 -22.07
C TRP A 401 -10.64 11.92 -21.15
N PRO A 402 -11.24 10.88 -20.54
CA PRO A 402 -12.46 11.01 -19.75
C PRO A 402 -12.26 12.16 -18.77
N LYS A 403 -13.14 13.16 -18.79
CA LYS A 403 -12.94 14.35 -17.97
C LYS A 403 -13.26 14.04 -16.52
N ASP A 404 -12.56 14.72 -15.61
CA ASP A 404 -12.88 14.74 -14.19
C ASP A 404 -13.09 13.33 -13.58
N VAL A 405 -12.17 12.41 -13.89
CA VAL A 405 -12.20 11.05 -13.33
C VAL A 405 -12.01 11.11 -11.83
N GLY A 406 -12.90 10.45 -11.08
CA GLY A 406 -12.82 10.37 -9.63
C GLY A 406 -14.00 9.69 -8.98
N ILE A 407 -14.24 10.00 -7.71
CA ILE A 407 -15.25 9.31 -6.89
C ILE A 407 -16.63 9.90 -7.18
N ILE A 408 -17.53 9.06 -7.69
CA ILE A 408 -18.93 9.36 -8.01
C ILE A 408 -19.84 9.12 -6.81
N ALA A 409 -19.69 7.95 -6.19
CA ALA A 409 -20.45 7.54 -5.01
C ALA A 409 -19.50 6.94 -3.97
N LEU A 410 -19.83 7.11 -2.70
CA LEU A 410 -19.08 6.58 -1.57
C LEU A 410 -20.06 6.00 -0.55
N GLU A 411 -19.87 4.74 -0.19
CA GLU A 411 -20.64 4.07 0.85
C GLU A 411 -19.68 3.56 1.93
N LEU A 412 -20.09 3.68 3.20
CA LEU A 412 -19.35 3.20 4.36
C LEU A 412 -20.16 2.12 5.05
N TYR A 413 -19.51 1.09 5.55
CA TYR A 413 -20.04 0.15 6.53
C TYR A 413 -19.17 0.16 7.79
N ILE A 414 -19.82 0.18 8.95
CA ILE A 414 -19.19 0.03 10.28
C ILE A 414 -20.02 -0.99 11.07
N PRO A 415 -19.40 -1.80 11.95
CA PRO A 415 -20.13 -2.76 12.76
C PRO A 415 -21.19 -2.10 13.64
N SER A 416 -22.23 -2.87 14.00
CA SER A 416 -23.36 -2.40 14.82
C SER A 416 -23.03 -2.21 16.30
N GLN A 417 -21.83 -2.56 16.74
CA GLN A 417 -21.41 -2.50 18.13
C GLN A 417 -20.07 -1.79 18.32
N TYR A 418 -19.90 -1.19 19.50
CA TYR A 418 -18.66 -0.51 19.88
C TYR A 418 -18.41 -0.62 21.38
N VAL A 419 -17.14 -0.53 21.78
CA VAL A 419 -16.74 -0.33 23.18
C VAL A 419 -16.43 1.15 23.40
N ASP A 420 -16.89 1.68 24.54
CA ASP A 420 -16.65 3.07 24.93
C ASP A 420 -15.24 3.22 25.53
N GLN A 421 -14.51 4.25 25.08
CA GLN A 421 -13.11 4.43 25.46
C GLN A 421 -12.94 4.89 26.91
N SER A 422 -13.89 5.65 27.49
CA SER A 422 -13.85 6.00 28.91
C SER A 422 -14.14 4.79 29.81
N GLU A 423 -15.02 3.88 29.38
CA GLU A 423 -15.23 2.61 30.08
C GLU A 423 -14.01 1.69 29.93
N LEU A 424 -13.37 1.69 28.75
CA LEU A 424 -12.16 0.91 28.52
C LEU A 424 -10.96 1.42 29.34
N GLU A 425 -10.82 2.74 29.53
CA GLU A 425 -9.82 3.34 30.43
C GLU A 425 -9.94 2.76 31.86
N GLN A 426 -11.17 2.67 32.37
CA GLN A 426 -11.45 2.12 33.70
C GLN A 426 -11.17 0.61 33.76
N PHE A 427 -11.55 -0.12 32.72
CA PHE A 427 -11.33 -1.56 32.65
C PHE A 427 -9.84 -1.94 32.57
N ASP A 428 -9.06 -1.19 31.78
CA ASP A 428 -7.62 -1.40 31.62
C ASP A 428 -6.80 -0.84 32.80
N GLY A 429 -7.44 -0.16 33.76
CA GLY A 429 -6.79 0.40 34.94
C GLY A 429 -5.85 1.58 34.64
N VAL A 430 -6.15 2.35 33.59
CA VAL A 430 -5.33 3.51 33.18
C VAL A 430 -5.96 4.83 33.64
N SER A 431 -5.17 5.92 33.60
CA SER A 431 -5.65 7.24 33.96
C SER A 431 -6.76 7.74 33.04
N ALA A 432 -7.76 8.42 33.63
CA ALA A 432 -8.82 9.07 32.87
C ALA A 432 -8.24 10.06 31.86
N GLY A 433 -8.72 10.01 30.62
CA GLY A 433 -8.20 10.84 29.54
C GLY A 433 -7.08 10.21 28.72
N LYS A 434 -6.50 9.06 29.12
CA LYS A 434 -5.42 8.43 28.35
C LYS A 434 -5.82 8.10 26.92
N TYR A 435 -7.03 7.56 26.72
CA TYR A 435 -7.57 7.22 25.40
C TYR A 435 -8.40 8.37 24.84
N THR A 436 -9.26 8.96 25.66
CA THR A 436 -10.19 10.01 25.21
C THR A 436 -9.54 11.34 24.87
N VAL A 437 -8.45 11.72 25.56
CA VAL A 437 -7.70 12.95 25.30
C VAL A 437 -6.34 12.66 24.67
N GLY A 438 -5.63 11.65 25.20
CA GLY A 438 -4.29 11.26 24.75
C GLY A 438 -4.31 10.73 23.32
N LEU A 439 -5.20 9.77 23.02
CA LEU A 439 -5.41 9.26 21.65
C LEU A 439 -6.47 10.07 20.90
N GLY A 440 -7.40 10.71 21.61
CA GLY A 440 -8.52 11.42 21.03
C GLY A 440 -9.61 10.48 20.51
N GLN A 441 -9.82 9.33 21.17
CA GLN A 441 -10.79 8.31 20.77
C GLN A 441 -11.95 8.23 21.76
N ALA A 442 -13.18 8.16 21.25
CA ALA A 442 -14.40 8.06 22.07
C ALA A 442 -15.05 6.67 22.02
N GLY A 443 -15.13 6.08 20.82
CA GLY A 443 -15.68 4.74 20.63
C GLY A 443 -14.81 3.92 19.70
N MET A 444 -14.78 2.60 19.90
CA MET A 444 -14.06 1.66 19.06
C MET A 444 -15.01 0.58 18.56
N GLY A 445 -15.31 0.59 17.25
CA GLY A 445 -16.14 -0.42 16.62
C GLY A 445 -15.38 -1.73 16.47
N PHE A 446 -16.06 -2.86 16.66
CA PHE A 446 -15.42 -4.17 16.56
C PHE A 446 -16.40 -5.21 16.01
N CYS A 447 -15.83 -6.24 15.36
CA CYS A 447 -16.57 -7.36 14.81
C CYS A 447 -16.69 -8.50 15.84
N SER A 448 -17.82 -9.19 15.85
CA SER A 448 -17.94 -10.51 16.50
C SER A 448 -17.44 -11.62 15.57
N ASP A 449 -17.67 -12.89 15.94
CA ASP A 449 -17.39 -14.05 15.10
C ASP A 449 -18.31 -14.16 13.86
N ARG A 450 -19.34 -13.31 13.76
CA ARG A 450 -20.25 -13.21 12.61
C ARG A 450 -19.71 -12.38 11.45
N GLU A 451 -18.73 -11.51 11.69
CA GLU A 451 -18.23 -10.57 10.70
C GLU A 451 -16.73 -10.79 10.43
N ASP A 452 -16.39 -11.02 9.17
CA ASP A 452 -15.03 -11.06 8.63
C ASP A 452 -14.87 -10.09 7.44
N ILE A 453 -13.64 -9.98 6.92
CA ILE A 453 -13.33 -9.08 5.81
C ILE A 453 -14.22 -9.27 4.57
N ASN A 454 -14.61 -10.50 4.25
CA ASN A 454 -15.48 -10.77 3.11
C ASN A 454 -16.89 -10.24 3.36
N SER A 455 -17.44 -10.51 4.55
CA SER A 455 -18.76 -10.04 4.92
C SER A 455 -18.86 -8.51 5.00
N LEU A 456 -17.81 -7.83 5.50
CA LEU A 456 -17.73 -6.37 5.49
C LEU A 456 -17.75 -5.83 4.05
N CYS A 457 -16.96 -6.42 3.16
CA CYS A 457 -16.86 -6.01 1.76
C CYS A 457 -18.16 -6.31 0.97
N LEU A 458 -18.78 -7.49 1.16
CA LEU A 458 -20.07 -7.84 0.57
C LEU A 458 -21.16 -6.84 0.98
N THR A 459 -21.19 -6.49 2.26
CA THR A 459 -22.16 -5.54 2.82
C THR A 459 -22.04 -4.16 2.20
N VAL A 460 -20.84 -3.59 2.19
CA VAL A 460 -20.66 -2.22 1.68
C VAL A 460 -20.86 -2.13 0.16
N VAL A 461 -20.47 -3.16 -0.59
CA VAL A 461 -20.70 -3.22 -2.04
C VAL A 461 -22.18 -3.29 -2.35
N GLN A 462 -22.90 -4.26 -1.78
CA GLN A 462 -24.33 -4.42 -2.08
C GLN A 462 -25.13 -3.17 -1.66
N ARG A 463 -24.81 -2.59 -0.50
CA ARG A 463 -25.42 -1.34 -0.05
C ARG A 463 -25.18 -0.18 -1.01
N LEU A 464 -23.95 -0.04 -1.55
CA LEU A 464 -23.63 0.98 -2.54
C LEU A 464 -24.46 0.78 -3.82
N MET A 465 -24.53 -0.45 -4.33
CA MET A 465 -25.26 -0.78 -5.56
C MET A 465 -26.75 -0.50 -5.42
N GLU A 466 -27.36 -0.93 -4.30
CA GLU A 466 -28.78 -0.71 -4.00
C GLU A 466 -29.10 0.78 -3.82
N ARG A 467 -28.32 1.50 -3.01
CA ARG A 467 -28.57 2.92 -2.71
C ARG A 467 -28.46 3.82 -3.94
N ASN A 468 -27.63 3.43 -4.91
CA ASN A 468 -27.42 4.18 -6.15
C ASN A 468 -28.18 3.59 -7.35
N ASN A 469 -29.02 2.57 -7.13
CA ASN A 469 -29.78 1.88 -8.18
C ASN A 469 -28.91 1.45 -9.37
N LEU A 470 -27.73 0.89 -9.10
CA LEU A 470 -26.77 0.50 -10.13
C LEU A 470 -27.01 -0.94 -10.59
N SER A 471 -26.94 -1.18 -11.89
CA SER A 471 -26.83 -2.55 -12.42
C SER A 471 -25.42 -3.09 -12.16
N TYR A 472 -25.32 -4.35 -11.76
CA TYR A 472 -24.04 -5.07 -11.66
C TYR A 472 -23.31 -5.12 -13.01
N ASP A 473 -24.01 -5.06 -14.15
CA ASP A 473 -23.43 -4.98 -15.50
C ASP A 473 -22.65 -3.67 -15.76
N SER A 474 -22.94 -2.63 -14.98
CA SER A 474 -22.32 -1.30 -15.15
C SER A 474 -20.89 -1.20 -14.59
N VAL A 475 -20.37 -2.28 -14.01
CA VAL A 475 -19.02 -2.33 -13.41
C VAL A 475 -18.10 -3.17 -14.30
N GLY A 476 -17.00 -2.57 -14.77
CA GLY A 476 -15.96 -3.24 -15.58
C GLY A 476 -14.66 -3.51 -14.83
N ARG A 477 -14.50 -2.93 -13.64
CA ARG A 477 -13.38 -3.21 -12.74
C ARG A 477 -13.84 -3.24 -11.29
N LEU A 478 -13.36 -4.21 -10.51
CA LEU A 478 -13.56 -4.33 -9.07
C LEU A 478 -12.23 -4.68 -8.40
N GLU A 479 -11.76 -3.85 -7.48
CA GLU A 479 -10.49 -4.07 -6.78
C GLU A 479 -10.61 -3.81 -5.28
N VAL A 480 -9.98 -4.68 -4.47
CA VAL A 480 -10.04 -4.62 -3.00
C VAL A 480 -8.68 -4.25 -2.42
N GLY A 481 -8.65 -3.21 -1.59
CA GLY A 481 -7.54 -2.91 -0.71
C GLY A 481 -7.80 -3.45 0.70
N THR A 482 -6.93 -4.33 1.21
CA THR A 482 -7.05 -4.83 2.58
C THR A 482 -5.69 -5.31 3.10
N GLU A 483 -5.52 -5.30 4.42
CA GLU A 483 -4.44 -5.97 5.13
C GLU A 483 -4.96 -7.07 6.10
N THR A 484 -6.24 -7.40 6.02
CA THR A 484 -6.92 -8.45 6.80
C THR A 484 -6.97 -9.73 5.97
N ILE A 485 -5.91 -10.54 6.07
CA ILE A 485 -5.72 -11.72 5.22
C ILE A 485 -6.30 -12.97 5.88
N ILE A 486 -7.30 -13.58 5.24
CA ILE A 486 -7.90 -14.85 5.67
C ILE A 486 -7.65 -16.01 4.69
N ASP A 487 -7.12 -15.71 3.50
CA ASP A 487 -6.61 -16.67 2.53
C ASP A 487 -5.38 -16.07 1.83
N LYS A 488 -4.33 -16.85 1.65
CA LYS A 488 -3.02 -16.38 1.12
C LYS A 488 -2.97 -16.36 -0.42
N SER A 489 -3.98 -16.93 -1.09
CA SER A 489 -4.04 -17.03 -2.54
C SER A 489 -5.37 -16.53 -3.10
N LYS A 490 -6.50 -16.84 -2.46
CA LYS A 490 -7.83 -16.44 -2.91
C LYS A 490 -8.15 -15.03 -2.44
N SER A 491 -8.21 -14.11 -3.39
CA SER A 491 -8.60 -12.71 -3.17
C SER A 491 -10.04 -12.55 -2.65
N VAL A 492 -10.27 -11.54 -1.82
CA VAL A 492 -11.60 -11.03 -1.41
C VAL A 492 -12.40 -10.65 -2.66
N LYS A 493 -11.76 -10.04 -3.67
CA LYS A 493 -12.40 -9.73 -4.97
C LYS A 493 -13.16 -10.93 -5.56
N THR A 494 -12.57 -12.13 -5.53
CA THR A 494 -13.25 -13.33 -6.06
C THR A 494 -14.43 -13.79 -5.20
N VAL A 495 -14.49 -13.41 -3.92
CA VAL A 495 -15.67 -13.65 -3.08
C VAL A 495 -16.78 -12.66 -3.42
N LEU A 496 -16.43 -11.40 -3.71
CA LEU A 496 -17.38 -10.38 -4.14
C LEU A 496 -18.05 -10.68 -5.49
N MET A 497 -17.42 -11.49 -6.35
CA MET A 497 -18.02 -11.92 -7.62
C MET A 497 -19.36 -12.65 -7.45
N GLN A 498 -19.64 -13.23 -6.27
CA GLN A 498 -20.96 -13.81 -5.95
C GLN A 498 -22.10 -12.80 -6.15
N LEU A 499 -21.87 -11.50 -5.92
CA LEU A 499 -22.87 -10.46 -6.13
C LEU A 499 -23.15 -10.19 -7.63
N PHE A 500 -22.24 -10.59 -8.51
CA PHE A 500 -22.31 -10.35 -9.95
C PHE A 500 -22.79 -11.60 -10.73
N GLU A 501 -22.76 -12.78 -10.12
CA GLU A 501 -23.09 -14.06 -10.77
C GLU A 501 -24.48 -14.06 -11.42
N ASP A 502 -25.51 -13.60 -10.70
CA ASP A 502 -26.90 -13.57 -11.20
C ASP A 502 -27.10 -12.62 -12.39
N SER A 503 -26.29 -11.56 -12.49
CA SER A 503 -26.32 -10.66 -13.66
C SER A 503 -25.64 -11.26 -14.90
N GLY A 504 -24.81 -12.29 -14.72
CA GLY A 504 -23.94 -12.82 -15.76
C GLY A 504 -22.69 -11.97 -16.05
N ASN A 505 -22.50 -10.84 -15.35
CA ASN A 505 -21.31 -10.00 -15.52
C ASN A 505 -20.07 -10.61 -14.84
N SER A 506 -19.35 -11.46 -15.57
CA SER A 506 -18.08 -12.05 -15.11
C SER A 506 -16.84 -11.33 -15.66
N ASP A 507 -16.99 -10.49 -16.68
CA ASP A 507 -15.88 -9.75 -17.31
C ASP A 507 -15.60 -8.46 -16.54
N VAL A 508 -14.97 -8.62 -15.37
CA VAL A 508 -14.67 -7.54 -14.41
C VAL A 508 -13.21 -7.65 -13.98
N GLU A 509 -12.36 -6.71 -14.41
CA GLU A 509 -10.95 -6.66 -14.05
C GLU A 509 -10.72 -6.36 -12.56
N GLY A 510 -9.48 -6.51 -12.09
CA GLY A 510 -9.07 -6.21 -10.70
C GLY A 510 -9.06 -7.43 -9.79
N ILE A 511 -8.31 -7.33 -8.69
CA ILE A 511 -8.06 -8.36 -7.67
C ILE A 511 -7.90 -7.70 -6.29
N ASP A 512 -7.08 -8.25 -5.41
CA ASP A 512 -6.70 -7.59 -4.15
C ASP A 512 -5.32 -6.92 -4.28
N THR A 513 -5.11 -5.82 -3.56
CA THR A 513 -3.82 -5.12 -3.44
C THR A 513 -3.54 -4.77 -1.98
N THR A 514 -2.31 -5.06 -1.53
CA THR A 514 -1.97 -4.99 -0.11
C THR A 514 -0.63 -4.31 0.12
N ASN A 515 -0.64 -3.28 0.96
CA ASN A 515 0.51 -2.83 1.75
C ASN A 515 -0.05 -2.10 2.99
N ALA A 516 -0.27 -2.83 4.09
CA ALA A 516 -0.87 -2.29 5.31
C ALA A 516 -2.10 -1.41 4.99
N CYS A 517 -2.25 -0.29 5.69
CA CYS A 517 -3.34 0.68 5.52
C CYS A 517 -3.33 1.44 4.16
N TYR A 518 -2.35 1.20 3.27
CA TYR A 518 -2.25 1.86 1.97
C TYR A 518 -3.03 1.14 0.84
N GLY A 519 -3.43 -0.12 1.04
CA GLY A 519 -4.06 -0.96 0.00
C GLY A 519 -5.26 -0.30 -0.69
N GLY A 520 -6.14 0.36 0.05
CA GLY A 520 -7.30 1.07 -0.51
C GLY A 520 -6.91 2.20 -1.48
N THR A 521 -5.85 2.94 -1.16
CA THR A 521 -5.31 3.99 -2.04
C THR A 521 -4.63 3.43 -3.28
N ALA A 522 -3.95 2.30 -3.17
CA ALA A 522 -3.42 1.60 -4.33
C ALA A 522 -4.56 1.17 -5.28
N ALA A 523 -5.62 0.56 -4.75
CA ALA A 523 -6.79 0.15 -5.53
C ALA A 523 -7.48 1.34 -6.20
N LEU A 524 -7.62 2.45 -5.48
CA LEU A 524 -8.20 3.68 -6.03
C LEU A 524 -7.37 4.27 -7.16
N PHE A 525 -6.04 4.30 -7.03
CA PHE A 525 -5.17 4.75 -8.11
C PHE A 525 -5.22 3.81 -9.32
N ASN A 526 -5.26 2.50 -9.11
CA ASN A 526 -5.39 1.52 -10.18
C ASN A 526 -6.71 1.70 -10.94
N ALA A 527 -7.83 1.94 -10.23
CA ALA A 527 -9.12 2.25 -10.83
C ALA A 527 -9.11 3.53 -11.67
N VAL A 528 -8.57 4.64 -11.13
CA VAL A 528 -8.45 5.90 -11.89
C VAL A 528 -7.59 5.72 -13.13
N ASN A 529 -6.44 5.05 -12.99
CA ASN A 529 -5.54 4.79 -14.12
C ASN A 529 -6.22 3.90 -15.18
N TRP A 530 -7.04 2.91 -14.76
CA TRP A 530 -7.80 2.05 -15.67
C TRP A 530 -8.86 2.83 -16.45
N VAL A 531 -9.65 3.69 -15.79
CA VAL A 531 -10.63 4.57 -16.45
C VAL A 531 -9.94 5.50 -17.46
N GLU A 532 -8.73 5.97 -17.17
CA GLU A 532 -7.94 6.82 -18.07
C GLU A 532 -7.16 6.05 -19.15
N SER A 533 -7.24 4.72 -19.16
CA SER A 533 -6.46 3.88 -20.08
C SER A 533 -7.20 3.58 -21.39
N SER A 534 -6.45 3.04 -22.36
CA SER A 534 -7.04 2.50 -23.60
C SER A 534 -7.87 1.23 -23.39
N SER A 535 -7.76 0.59 -22.22
CA SER A 535 -8.53 -0.61 -21.85
C SER A 535 -9.86 -0.27 -21.17
N TRP A 536 -10.15 1.02 -20.96
CA TRP A 536 -11.45 1.42 -20.42
C TRP A 536 -12.56 1.10 -21.42
N ASP A 537 -13.59 0.41 -20.95
CA ASP A 537 -14.72 -0.08 -21.74
C ASP A 537 -15.99 0.77 -21.56
N GLY A 538 -15.88 1.91 -20.89
CA GLY A 538 -17.00 2.81 -20.59
C GLY A 538 -17.72 2.51 -19.27
N ARG A 539 -17.47 1.38 -18.63
CA ARG A 539 -18.09 0.99 -17.35
C ARG A 539 -17.40 1.63 -16.14
N TYR A 540 -18.06 1.58 -14.99
CA TYR A 540 -17.48 2.07 -13.74
C TYR A 540 -16.39 1.14 -13.21
N ALA A 541 -15.47 1.71 -12.44
CA ALA A 541 -14.61 0.95 -11.54
C ALA A 541 -15.18 1.03 -10.12
N LEU A 542 -15.20 -0.10 -9.41
CA LEU A 542 -15.62 -0.20 -8.02
C LEU A 542 -14.40 -0.53 -7.16
N VAL A 543 -14.10 0.34 -6.20
CA VAL A 543 -12.98 0.18 -5.28
C VAL A 543 -13.52 -0.12 -3.90
N VAL A 544 -13.01 -1.16 -3.26
CA VAL A 544 -13.41 -1.54 -1.89
C VAL A 544 -12.19 -1.50 -0.99
N ALA A 545 -12.27 -0.79 0.13
CA ALA A 545 -11.26 -0.82 1.17
C ALA A 545 -11.92 -1.37 2.44
N GLY A 546 -11.38 -2.41 3.05
CA GLY A 546 -11.99 -3.03 4.23
C GLY A 546 -10.96 -3.66 5.13
N ASP A 547 -11.18 -3.60 6.44
CA ASP A 547 -10.28 -4.21 7.42
C ASP A 547 -10.94 -4.42 8.79
N ILE A 548 -10.32 -5.33 9.56
CA ILE A 548 -10.56 -5.54 10.99
C ILE A 548 -9.23 -5.30 11.71
N ALA A 549 -9.11 -4.17 12.40
CA ALA A 549 -7.92 -3.77 13.13
C ALA A 549 -8.00 -4.23 14.59
N VAL A 550 -7.34 -5.35 14.87
CA VAL A 550 -7.25 -5.93 16.22
C VAL A 550 -5.80 -6.04 16.68
N TYR A 551 -5.59 -5.87 17.99
CA TYR A 551 -4.29 -5.90 18.64
C TYR A 551 -4.35 -6.73 19.93
N ALA A 552 -3.20 -7.29 20.30
CA ALA A 552 -3.04 -7.97 21.58
C ALA A 552 -3.35 -7.03 22.77
N THR A 553 -3.58 -7.60 23.96
CA THR A 553 -3.65 -6.83 25.22
C THR A 553 -2.45 -5.89 25.35
N GLY A 554 -2.68 -4.62 25.67
CA GLY A 554 -1.63 -3.63 25.84
C GLY A 554 -1.99 -2.27 25.23
N GLY A 555 -1.01 -1.37 25.15
CA GLY A 555 -1.21 0.04 24.76
C GLY A 555 -1.77 0.27 23.34
N ALA A 556 -1.68 -0.72 22.44
CA ALA A 556 -2.20 -0.63 21.08
C ALA A 556 -3.67 -1.08 20.93
N ARG A 557 -4.20 -1.88 21.87
CA ARG A 557 -5.59 -2.36 21.84
C ARG A 557 -6.63 -1.24 21.69
N PRO A 558 -6.53 -0.10 22.39
CA PRO A 558 -7.49 0.99 22.27
C PRO A 558 -7.45 1.73 20.92
N THR A 559 -6.50 1.41 20.05
CA THR A 559 -6.40 1.98 18.69
C THR A 559 -6.94 1.06 17.60
N GLY A 560 -7.61 -0.03 17.96
CA GLY A 560 -8.32 -0.90 17.01
C GLY A 560 -9.53 -0.23 16.35
N GLY A 561 -10.25 -1.01 15.58
CA GLY A 561 -11.45 -0.58 14.85
C GLY A 561 -11.81 -1.56 13.74
N ALA A 562 -12.95 -1.37 13.09
CA ALA A 562 -13.32 -2.18 11.92
C ALA A 562 -14.29 -1.42 11.01
N GLY A 563 -14.23 -1.71 9.72
CA GLY A 563 -15.16 -1.14 8.75
C GLY A 563 -14.75 -1.42 7.31
N ALA A 564 -15.59 -1.00 6.38
CA ALA A 564 -15.31 -1.05 4.96
C ALA A 564 -15.90 0.17 4.22
N VAL A 565 -15.25 0.61 3.16
CA VAL A 565 -15.71 1.68 2.27
C VAL A 565 -15.72 1.15 0.85
N ALA A 566 -16.83 1.37 0.13
CA ALA A 566 -16.89 1.19 -1.32
C ALA A 566 -16.95 2.56 -2.00
N MET A 567 -16.20 2.71 -3.09
CA MET A 567 -16.14 3.92 -3.91
C MET A 567 -16.39 3.57 -5.36
N LEU A 568 -17.40 4.19 -5.96
CA LEU A 568 -17.64 4.11 -7.40
C LEU A 568 -16.79 5.17 -8.11
N VAL A 569 -16.01 4.75 -9.09
CA VAL A 569 -15.05 5.59 -9.82
C VAL A 569 -15.44 5.66 -11.30
N GLY A 570 -15.45 6.87 -11.85
CA GLY A 570 -15.76 7.11 -13.26
C GLY A 570 -15.54 8.58 -13.66
N PRO A 571 -15.87 8.93 -14.91
CA PRO A 571 -15.75 10.30 -15.42
C PRO A 571 -16.80 11.25 -14.82
N ASN A 572 -16.56 12.56 -14.94
CA ASN A 572 -17.47 13.63 -14.49
C ASN A 572 -17.84 13.52 -13.00
N ALA A 573 -16.86 13.12 -12.20
CA ALA A 573 -17.07 12.87 -10.78
C ALA A 573 -17.22 14.17 -9.98
N PRO A 574 -18.09 14.20 -8.95
CA PRO A 574 -18.16 15.32 -8.01
C PRO A 574 -16.85 15.49 -7.22
N LEU A 575 -16.08 14.42 -7.01
CA LEU A 575 -14.75 14.44 -6.41
C LEU A 575 -13.71 13.99 -7.43
N ALA A 576 -13.27 14.90 -8.29
CA ALA A 576 -12.33 14.61 -9.37
C ALA A 576 -10.88 14.58 -8.88
N PHE A 577 -10.05 13.66 -9.39
CA PHE A 577 -8.61 13.68 -9.10
C PHE A 577 -7.93 14.85 -9.79
N GLU A 578 -7.11 15.61 -9.04
CA GLU A 578 -6.23 16.58 -9.69
C GLU A 578 -5.05 15.84 -10.34
N ARG A 579 -5.11 15.74 -11.68
CA ARG A 579 -4.17 14.98 -12.49
C ARG A 579 -2.73 15.40 -12.26
N GLY A 580 -1.86 14.41 -12.10
CA GLY A 580 -0.42 14.61 -11.92
C GLY A 580 0.00 15.08 -10.53
N LEU A 581 -0.92 15.32 -9.59
CA LEU A 581 -0.63 15.79 -8.23
C LEU A 581 -0.63 14.65 -7.19
N ARG A 582 0.24 13.65 -7.39
CA ARG A 582 0.49 12.56 -6.43
C ARG A 582 1.91 12.68 -5.86
N GLY A 583 2.05 13.05 -4.60
CA GLY A 583 3.33 13.04 -3.87
C GLY A 583 3.52 11.73 -3.13
N THR A 584 4.24 10.79 -3.72
CA THR A 584 4.41 9.42 -3.19
C THR A 584 5.79 9.24 -2.55
N HIS A 585 5.84 8.53 -1.42
CA HIS A 585 7.07 8.06 -0.78
C HIS A 585 6.91 6.59 -0.37
N MET A 586 7.90 5.77 -0.70
CA MET A 586 7.96 4.37 -0.30
C MET A 586 9.37 4.07 0.20
N GLN A 587 9.47 3.33 1.29
CA GLN A 587 10.75 3.02 1.92
C GLN A 587 10.64 1.70 2.68
N HIS A 588 11.69 0.90 2.71
CA HIS A 588 11.71 -0.30 3.54
C HIS A 588 11.83 0.08 5.03
N ALA A 589 10.87 -0.36 5.85
CA ALA A 589 10.82 -0.16 7.30
C ALA A 589 10.16 -1.35 8.01
N TYR A 590 10.44 -1.52 9.30
CA TYR A 590 9.83 -2.52 10.18
C TYR A 590 9.10 -1.85 11.35
N ASP A 591 8.31 -0.82 11.04
CA ASP A 591 7.58 -0.03 12.02
C ASP A 591 6.29 -0.71 12.49
N PHE A 592 5.57 -1.35 11.58
CA PHE A 592 4.43 -2.22 11.86
C PHE A 592 4.35 -3.27 10.74
N TYR A 593 4.23 -4.55 11.11
CA TYR A 593 4.17 -5.65 10.15
C TYR A 593 3.53 -6.90 10.79
N LYS A 594 2.99 -7.81 9.97
CA LYS A 594 2.36 -9.07 10.39
C LYS A 594 3.19 -10.28 9.93
N PRO A 595 4.31 -10.61 10.62
CA PRO A 595 5.17 -11.72 10.22
C PRO A 595 4.63 -13.09 10.67
N ASP A 596 3.82 -13.11 11.73
CA ASP A 596 3.23 -14.32 12.28
C ASP A 596 1.92 -14.64 11.57
N MET A 597 1.94 -15.72 10.79
CA MET A 597 0.76 -16.18 10.03
C MET A 597 -0.24 -16.93 10.91
N VAL A 598 0.10 -17.23 12.16
CA VAL A 598 -0.77 -17.89 13.14
C VAL A 598 -1.50 -16.87 14.03
N SER A 599 -1.12 -15.61 13.99
CA SER A 599 -1.78 -14.55 14.77
C SER A 599 -2.35 -13.48 13.86
N GLU A 600 -3.51 -12.95 14.23
CA GLU A 600 -4.04 -11.75 13.58
C GLU A 600 -3.30 -10.48 14.04
N TYR A 601 -2.63 -10.57 15.20
CA TYR A 601 -1.97 -9.42 15.82
C TYR A 601 -0.65 -9.05 15.11
N PRO A 602 -0.43 -7.76 14.87
CA PRO A 602 0.81 -7.27 14.28
C PRO A 602 1.95 -7.21 15.29
N VAL A 603 3.18 -7.25 14.78
CA VAL A 603 4.37 -6.74 15.48
C VAL A 603 4.47 -5.25 15.22
N VAL A 604 4.58 -4.45 16.29
CA VAL A 604 4.52 -2.98 16.22
C VAL A 604 5.65 -2.38 17.05
N ASP A 605 6.47 -1.55 16.41
CA ASP A 605 7.33 -0.58 17.11
C ASP A 605 6.61 0.78 17.12
N GLY A 606 5.94 1.07 18.24
CA GLY A 606 5.09 2.25 18.36
C GLY A 606 5.84 3.57 18.09
N LYS A 607 7.08 3.69 18.57
CA LYS A 607 7.89 4.89 18.35
C LYS A 607 8.28 5.00 16.88
N LEU A 608 8.82 3.93 16.31
CA LEU A 608 9.23 3.92 14.90
C LEU A 608 8.05 4.18 13.96
N SER A 609 6.85 3.67 14.27
CA SER A 609 5.64 3.90 13.46
C SER A 609 5.26 5.37 13.36
N ILE A 610 5.39 6.14 14.45
CA ILE A 610 5.12 7.59 14.44
C ILE A 610 6.19 8.33 13.62
N GLU A 611 7.46 7.94 13.78
CA GLU A 611 8.57 8.53 13.01
C GLU A 611 8.42 8.26 11.50
N CYS A 612 8.13 7.02 11.12
CA CYS A 612 7.88 6.63 9.72
C CYS A 612 6.65 7.34 9.15
N TYR A 613 5.57 7.49 9.92
CA TYR A 613 4.39 8.25 9.48
C TYR A 613 4.72 9.72 9.19
N LEU A 614 5.38 10.42 10.13
CA LEU A 614 5.67 11.85 10.00
C LEU A 614 6.74 12.12 8.93
N SER A 615 7.77 11.28 8.84
CA SER A 615 8.79 11.38 7.78
C SER A 615 8.19 11.12 6.39
N ALA A 616 7.26 10.16 6.28
CA ALA A 616 6.52 9.93 5.06
C ALA A 616 5.64 11.13 4.67
N LEU A 617 5.00 11.76 5.66
CA LEU A 617 4.20 12.98 5.45
C LEU A 617 5.06 14.13 4.92
N ASP A 618 6.21 14.40 5.54
CA ASP A 618 7.14 15.43 5.10
C ASP A 618 7.55 15.22 3.63
N ARG A 619 7.94 13.98 3.30
CA ARG A 619 8.39 13.65 1.94
C ARG A 619 7.26 13.73 0.92
N CYS A 620 6.09 13.17 1.24
CA CYS A 620 4.93 13.22 0.35
C CYS A 620 4.49 14.67 0.09
N TYR A 621 4.46 15.50 1.13
CA TYR A 621 4.09 16.91 1.02
C TYR A 621 5.10 17.69 0.19
N SER A 622 6.41 17.48 0.40
CA SER A 622 7.47 18.07 -0.43
C SER A 622 7.31 17.72 -1.92
N VAL A 623 7.11 16.44 -2.24
CA VAL A 623 6.91 16.00 -3.64
C VAL A 623 5.62 16.58 -4.23
N TYR A 624 4.54 16.60 -3.47
CA TYR A 624 3.28 17.19 -3.91
C TYR A 624 3.43 18.69 -4.22
N ARG A 625 4.03 19.48 -3.31
CA ARG A 625 4.29 20.92 -3.53
C ARG A 625 5.11 21.17 -4.79
N ASN A 626 6.17 20.39 -5.01
CA ASN A 626 6.99 20.50 -6.22
C ASN A 626 6.19 20.25 -7.49
N LYS A 627 5.27 19.26 -7.48
CA LYS A 627 4.40 18.95 -8.62
C LYS A 627 3.37 20.05 -8.87
N VAL A 628 2.76 20.60 -7.82
CA VAL A 628 1.83 21.73 -7.95
C VAL A 628 2.56 22.95 -8.50
N HIS A 629 3.72 23.29 -7.95
CA HIS A 629 4.52 24.42 -8.40
C HIS A 629 4.88 24.30 -9.89
N ALA A 630 5.34 23.12 -10.33
CA ALA A 630 5.63 22.88 -11.75
C ALA A 630 4.38 23.00 -12.66
N GLN A 631 3.19 22.63 -12.17
CA GLN A 631 1.94 22.83 -12.90
C GLN A 631 1.55 24.31 -12.97
N TRP A 632 1.64 25.05 -11.87
CA TRP A 632 1.33 26.47 -11.81
C TRP A 632 2.30 27.33 -12.65
N GLN A 633 3.60 27.03 -12.61
CA GLN A 633 4.59 27.68 -13.47
C GLN A 633 4.27 27.50 -14.95
N ARG A 634 3.89 26.28 -15.39
CA ARG A 634 3.43 26.05 -16.77
C ARG A 634 2.16 26.81 -17.13
N GLY A 635 1.32 27.10 -16.13
CA GLY A 635 0.13 27.94 -16.25
C GLY A 635 0.38 29.44 -16.08
N GLY A 636 1.64 29.88 -15.95
CA GLY A 636 2.01 31.29 -15.75
C GLY A 636 1.70 31.85 -14.36
N LEU A 637 1.44 31.00 -13.36
CA LEU A 637 1.19 31.40 -11.98
C LEU A 637 2.43 31.14 -11.12
N GLU A 638 3.08 32.22 -10.67
CA GLU A 638 4.16 32.16 -9.69
C GLU A 638 3.57 32.27 -8.28
N LYS A 639 3.24 31.10 -7.70
CA LYS A 639 2.73 30.99 -6.33
C LYS A 639 3.41 29.84 -5.59
N HIS A 640 3.67 30.04 -4.30
CA HIS A 640 4.11 28.99 -3.39
C HIS A 640 2.91 28.25 -2.81
N PHE A 641 2.96 26.92 -2.85
CA PHE A 641 1.90 26.09 -2.27
C PHE A 641 2.04 26.03 -0.74
N SER A 642 0.94 26.27 -0.02
CA SER A 642 0.86 26.13 1.44
C SER A 642 -0.44 25.45 1.88
N LEU A 643 -0.62 25.26 3.19
CA LEU A 643 -1.85 24.80 3.82
C LEU A 643 -3.08 25.65 3.48
N GLU A 644 -2.91 26.92 3.09
CA GLU A 644 -4.00 27.79 2.67
C GLU A 644 -4.61 27.37 1.33
N ASP A 645 -3.83 26.68 0.48
CA ASP A 645 -4.27 26.20 -0.84
C ASP A 645 -5.14 24.94 -0.80
N PHE A 646 -5.26 24.33 0.38
CA PHE A 646 -6.23 23.28 0.65
C PHE A 646 -7.48 23.87 1.27
N GLY A 647 -8.66 23.52 0.74
CA GLY A 647 -9.92 23.77 1.43
C GLY A 647 -10.04 22.88 2.66
N TYR A 648 -9.70 21.59 2.50
CA TYR A 648 -9.72 20.58 3.55
C TYR A 648 -8.51 19.65 3.44
N LEU A 649 -8.15 19.03 4.57
CA LEU A 649 -7.10 18.01 4.64
C LEU A 649 -7.61 16.78 5.38
N VAL A 650 -7.47 15.64 4.73
CA VAL A 650 -7.89 14.33 5.21
C VAL A 650 -6.66 13.44 5.31
N PHE A 651 -6.57 12.68 6.40
CA PHE A 651 -5.41 11.84 6.70
C PHE A 651 -5.87 10.41 6.98
N HIS A 652 -5.01 9.43 6.68
CA HIS A 652 -5.09 8.14 7.35
C HIS A 652 -5.01 8.39 8.86
N SER A 653 -5.99 7.87 9.60
CA SER A 653 -6.17 8.17 11.02
C SER A 653 -6.09 6.89 11.87
N PRO A 654 -4.90 6.48 12.32
CA PRO A 654 -4.75 5.47 13.37
C PRO A 654 -5.45 5.90 14.66
N TYR A 655 -5.29 7.18 15.02
CA TYR A 655 -6.00 7.84 16.11
C TYR A 655 -5.98 9.35 15.92
N CYS A 656 -6.99 10.04 16.48
CA CYS A 656 -7.24 11.47 16.19
C CYS A 656 -6.07 12.38 16.60
N LYS A 657 -5.36 12.06 17.70
CA LYS A 657 -4.21 12.86 18.13
C LYS A 657 -3.09 12.90 17.09
N LEU A 658 -2.80 11.79 16.41
CA LEU A 658 -1.77 11.76 15.36
C LEU A 658 -2.16 12.65 14.19
N VAL A 659 -3.45 12.70 13.83
CA VAL A 659 -3.94 13.59 12.76
C VAL A 659 -3.78 15.06 13.13
N GLN A 660 -4.04 15.42 14.40
CA GLN A 660 -3.78 16.78 14.90
C GLN A 660 -2.30 17.15 14.80
N LYS A 661 -1.40 16.24 15.19
CA LYS A 661 0.05 16.41 15.05
C LYS A 661 0.48 16.49 13.58
N SER A 662 -0.18 15.76 12.69
CA SER A 662 0.12 15.72 11.26
C SER A 662 -0.15 17.06 10.58
N LEU A 663 -1.27 17.73 10.90
CA LEU A 663 -1.51 19.07 10.38
C LEU A 663 -0.49 20.08 10.91
N ALA A 664 -0.17 20.01 12.22
CA ALA A 664 0.88 20.84 12.81
C ALA A 664 2.23 20.61 12.13
N ARG A 665 2.53 19.36 11.74
CA ARG A 665 3.74 19.00 11.00
C ARG A 665 3.77 19.60 9.59
N LEU A 666 2.65 19.64 8.89
CA LEU A 666 2.56 20.34 7.60
C LEU A 666 2.79 21.85 7.76
N MET A 667 2.30 22.45 8.85
CA MET A 667 2.56 23.87 9.14
C MET A 667 4.04 24.14 9.43
N LEU A 668 4.73 23.23 10.12
CA LEU A 668 6.19 23.28 10.25
C LEU A 668 6.88 23.22 8.88
N ASN A 669 6.42 22.35 7.98
CA ASN A 669 6.96 22.30 6.62
C ASN A 669 6.72 23.60 5.85
N ASP A 670 5.58 24.26 6.01
CA ASP A 670 5.34 25.55 5.38
C ASP A 670 6.23 26.64 5.98
N PHE A 671 6.37 26.67 7.30
CA PHE A 671 7.25 27.61 8.01
C PHE A 671 8.71 27.49 7.54
N LEU A 672 9.26 26.28 7.52
CA LEU A 672 10.65 26.03 7.16
C LEU A 672 10.95 26.22 5.66
N ASN A 673 9.93 26.11 4.79
CA ASN A 673 10.10 26.34 3.35
C ASN A 673 9.74 27.77 2.93
N HIS A 674 9.23 28.59 3.84
CA HIS A 674 8.97 29.99 3.56
C HIS A 674 10.30 30.77 3.61
N PRO A 675 10.66 31.56 2.57
CA PRO A 675 11.97 32.23 2.54
C PRO A 675 12.14 33.26 3.66
N ASN A 676 11.09 34.00 4.00
CA ASN A 676 11.05 34.97 5.10
C ASN A 676 9.69 34.90 5.83
N PRO A 677 9.45 33.89 6.69
CA PRO A 677 8.18 33.77 7.40
C PRO A 677 8.00 34.97 8.33
N ASN A 678 6.83 35.61 8.30
CA ASN A 678 6.52 36.67 9.27
C ASN A 678 6.15 36.03 10.60
N THR A 679 6.99 36.24 11.60
CA THR A 679 6.87 35.70 12.95
C THR A 679 6.36 36.72 13.97
N GLU A 680 6.18 37.98 13.55
CA GLU A 680 5.58 39.04 14.37
C GLU A 680 4.05 39.06 14.21
N VAL A 681 3.56 38.81 13.00
CA VAL A 681 2.13 38.83 12.66
C VAL A 681 1.81 37.72 11.65
N GLY A 682 0.65 37.08 11.83
CA GLY A 682 0.12 36.07 10.91
C GLY A 682 0.27 34.63 11.44
N PRO A 683 0.27 33.62 10.56
CA PRO A 683 0.17 32.22 10.97
C PRO A 683 1.39 31.73 11.76
N PHE A 684 2.56 32.32 11.56
CA PHE A 684 3.81 31.89 12.22
C PHE A 684 4.19 32.74 13.44
N THR A 685 3.23 33.48 14.01
CA THR A 685 3.49 34.37 15.15
C THR A 685 4.11 33.63 16.34
N GLY A 686 5.27 34.09 16.81
CA GLY A 686 5.98 33.52 17.97
C GLY A 686 6.73 32.21 17.71
N LEU A 687 7.03 31.88 16.45
CA LEU A 687 7.76 30.66 16.06
C LEU A 687 9.24 30.89 15.70
N ASP A 688 9.79 32.09 15.95
CA ASP A 688 11.18 32.45 15.64
C ASP A 688 12.22 31.46 16.14
N ALA A 689 12.00 30.94 17.35
CA ALA A 689 12.90 29.99 18.01
C ALA A 689 13.10 28.68 17.23
N PHE A 690 12.23 28.40 16.25
CA PHE A 690 12.24 27.16 15.47
C PHE A 690 12.74 27.34 14.03
N ARG A 691 13.26 28.51 13.64
CA ARG A 691 13.64 28.80 12.24
C ARG A 691 14.71 27.86 11.68
N ASP A 692 15.64 27.44 12.53
CA ASP A 692 16.81 26.65 12.14
C ASP A 692 16.71 25.16 12.49
N VAL A 693 15.53 24.69 12.95
CA VAL A 693 15.35 23.27 13.29
C VAL A 693 15.32 22.42 12.02
N LYS A 694 15.90 21.22 12.10
CA LYS A 694 15.79 20.25 11.01
C LYS A 694 14.54 19.40 11.19
N PRO A 695 13.72 19.19 10.14
CA PRO A 695 12.56 18.32 10.23
C PRO A 695 12.90 16.94 10.83
N GLU A 696 13.97 16.31 10.38
CA GLU A 696 14.38 14.98 10.82
C GLU A 696 14.76 14.87 12.30
N GLU A 697 15.11 15.98 12.95
CA GLU A 697 15.50 16.02 14.37
C GLU A 697 14.28 16.32 15.28
N THR A 698 13.11 16.62 14.72
CA THR A 698 11.96 17.18 15.46
C THR A 698 10.75 16.26 15.58
N TYR A 699 10.82 15.00 15.12
CA TYR A 699 9.68 14.07 15.15
C TYR A 699 9.11 13.83 16.57
N PHE A 700 9.96 13.94 17.59
CA PHE A 700 9.59 13.76 19.00
C PHE A 700 9.95 14.99 19.86
N ASP A 701 10.26 16.13 19.23
CA ASP A 701 10.51 17.38 19.95
C ASP A 701 9.19 17.95 20.45
N ARG A 702 9.02 17.96 21.78
CA ARG A 702 7.79 18.42 22.43
C ARG A 702 7.58 19.93 22.33
N ASP A 703 8.65 20.70 22.26
CA ASP A 703 8.56 22.16 22.19
C ASP A 703 8.09 22.57 20.78
N VAL A 704 8.63 21.93 19.74
CA VAL A 704 8.16 22.05 18.36
C VAL A 704 6.71 21.56 18.24
N GLU A 705 6.41 20.35 18.72
CA GLU A 705 5.05 19.80 18.67
C GLU A 705 4.03 20.75 19.31
N LYS A 706 4.28 21.21 20.54
CA LYS A 706 3.37 22.08 21.28
C LYS A 706 3.20 23.44 20.59
N ALA A 707 4.28 24.04 20.10
CA ALA A 707 4.24 25.32 19.42
C ALA A 707 3.41 25.25 18.13
N PHE A 708 3.68 24.25 17.27
CA PHE A 708 2.98 24.11 15.99
C PHE A 708 1.55 23.56 16.15
N MET A 709 1.26 22.76 17.17
CA MET A 709 -0.13 22.39 17.50
C MET A 709 -0.95 23.60 17.94
N LYS A 710 -0.34 24.52 18.71
CA LYS A 710 -0.99 25.77 19.10
C LYS A 710 -1.20 26.68 17.89
N ALA A 711 -0.17 26.86 17.05
CA ALA A 711 -0.23 27.73 15.87
C ALA A 711 -1.22 27.21 14.80
N SER A 712 -1.33 25.88 14.64
CA SER A 712 -2.23 25.25 13.67
C SER A 712 -3.65 25.00 14.20
N ALA A 713 -3.98 25.39 15.43
CA ALA A 713 -5.24 25.01 16.09
C ALA A 713 -6.49 25.43 15.28
N GLU A 714 -6.52 26.66 14.77
CA GLU A 714 -7.65 27.15 13.96
C GLU A 714 -7.74 26.44 12.59
N LEU A 715 -6.59 26.21 11.95
CA LEU A 715 -6.53 25.43 10.71
C LEU A 715 -7.02 23.99 10.94
N PHE A 716 -6.69 23.40 12.10
CA PHE A 716 -7.16 22.06 12.46
C PHE A 716 -8.67 22.02 12.61
N GLU A 717 -9.24 22.96 13.37
CA GLU A 717 -10.69 23.04 13.59
C GLU A 717 -11.47 23.23 12.28
N THR A 718 -10.94 24.01 11.34
CA THR A 718 -11.63 24.37 10.09
C THR A 718 -11.40 23.38 8.95
N LYS A 719 -10.16 22.91 8.75
CA LYS A 719 -9.75 22.12 7.57
C LYS A 719 -9.70 20.61 7.82
N THR A 720 -9.54 20.15 9.06
CA THR A 720 -9.25 18.73 9.35
C THR A 720 -10.20 18.08 10.35
N LYS A 721 -10.56 18.75 11.45
CA LYS A 721 -11.44 18.18 12.48
C LYS A 721 -12.78 17.63 11.96
N PRO A 722 -13.46 18.26 10.98
CA PRO A 722 -14.65 17.68 10.38
C PRO A 722 -14.41 16.30 9.74
N SER A 723 -13.18 15.95 9.35
CA SER A 723 -12.88 14.62 8.83
C SER A 723 -12.76 13.54 9.93
N LEU A 724 -12.81 13.87 11.21
CA LEU A 724 -12.46 12.92 12.29
C LEU A 724 -13.65 12.23 12.96
N LEU A 725 -14.89 12.50 12.54
CA LEU A 725 -16.09 11.92 13.17
C LEU A 725 -16.03 10.39 13.24
N ILE A 726 -15.80 9.71 12.12
CA ILE A 726 -15.74 8.23 12.11
C ILE A 726 -14.53 7.72 12.87
N SER A 727 -13.36 8.31 12.68
CA SER A 727 -12.15 7.90 13.40
C SER A 727 -12.35 7.96 14.92
N ASN A 728 -12.88 9.07 15.43
CA ASN A 728 -13.14 9.28 16.87
C ASN A 728 -14.17 8.30 17.44
N GLN A 729 -15.19 7.95 16.65
CA GLN A 729 -16.33 7.15 17.13
C GLN A 729 -16.23 5.66 16.80
N ASN A 730 -15.32 5.27 15.90
CA ASN A 730 -15.20 3.89 15.41
C ASN A 730 -13.77 3.33 15.51
N GLY A 731 -12.76 4.17 15.73
CA GLY A 731 -11.36 3.74 15.82
C GLY A 731 -10.68 3.59 14.46
N ASN A 732 -9.53 2.92 14.45
CA ASN A 732 -8.74 2.70 13.24
C ASN A 732 -9.37 1.61 12.38
N MET A 733 -9.76 1.95 11.16
CA MET A 733 -10.26 0.96 10.20
C MET A 733 -9.18 0.52 9.21
N TYR A 734 -7.89 0.76 9.44
CA TYR A 734 -6.80 0.50 8.48
C TYR A 734 -7.05 1.09 7.09
N THR A 735 -7.16 0.30 6.03
CA THR A 735 -7.25 0.80 4.63
C THR A 735 -8.43 1.75 4.39
N PRO A 736 -9.66 1.50 4.91
CA PRO A 736 -10.76 2.46 4.80
C PRO A 736 -10.63 3.69 5.70
N SER A 737 -9.65 3.79 6.61
CA SER A 737 -9.59 4.89 7.60
C SER A 737 -9.57 6.28 6.94
N VAL A 738 -8.72 6.51 5.93
CA VAL A 738 -8.66 7.79 5.21
C VAL A 738 -9.97 8.11 4.47
N TYR A 739 -10.66 7.08 3.98
CA TYR A 739 -11.93 7.23 3.26
C TYR A 739 -13.13 7.38 4.19
N GLY A 740 -13.09 6.79 5.38
CA GLY A 740 -14.00 7.10 6.48
C GLY A 740 -13.86 8.54 6.95
N CYS A 741 -12.62 9.07 6.94
CA CYS A 741 -12.39 10.49 7.19
C CYS A 741 -12.93 11.38 6.07
N LEU A 742 -12.79 10.99 4.80
CA LEU A 742 -13.41 11.68 3.67
C LEU A 742 -14.95 11.67 3.78
N ALA A 743 -15.54 10.52 4.13
CA ALA A 743 -16.98 10.40 4.37
C ALA A 743 -17.45 11.30 5.51
N SER A 744 -16.68 11.37 6.60
CA SER A 744 -16.95 12.24 7.74
C SER A 744 -16.98 13.71 7.36
N LEU A 745 -16.04 14.16 6.52
CA LEU A 745 -16.00 15.53 6.02
C LEU A 745 -17.24 15.85 5.19
N ILE A 746 -17.62 14.97 4.27
CA ILE A 746 -18.78 15.14 3.39
C ILE A 746 -20.08 15.17 4.19
N ALA A 747 -20.24 14.24 5.15
CA ALA A 747 -21.44 14.14 5.98
C ALA A 747 -21.72 15.37 6.86
N GLN A 748 -20.70 16.18 7.16
CA GLN A 748 -20.79 17.34 8.05
C GLN A 748 -20.86 18.68 7.32
N LYS A 749 -20.94 18.67 5.99
CA LYS A 749 -20.99 19.87 5.17
C LYS A 749 -22.13 19.79 4.17
N THR A 750 -22.65 20.96 3.80
CA THR A 750 -23.57 21.08 2.66
C THR A 750 -22.78 21.10 1.35
N ALA A 751 -23.41 20.70 0.23
CA ALA A 751 -22.79 20.75 -1.09
C ALA A 751 -22.23 22.15 -1.41
N ALA A 752 -22.96 23.21 -1.06
CA ALA A 752 -22.55 24.60 -1.27
C ALA A 752 -21.26 24.98 -0.48
N GLN A 753 -21.07 24.46 0.73
CA GLN A 753 -19.89 24.77 1.55
C GLN A 753 -18.60 24.15 0.98
N ILE A 754 -18.70 23.00 0.31
CA ILE A 754 -17.54 22.24 -0.18
C ILE A 754 -17.31 22.40 -1.68
N ALA A 755 -18.25 22.99 -2.43
CA ALA A 755 -18.14 23.21 -3.86
C ALA A 755 -16.83 23.94 -4.24
N GLY A 756 -16.15 23.45 -5.27
CA GLY A 756 -14.89 24.03 -5.77
C GLY A 756 -13.66 23.81 -4.88
N GLN A 757 -13.81 23.31 -3.65
CA GLN A 757 -12.72 23.17 -2.71
C GLN A 757 -11.70 22.10 -3.15
N ARG A 758 -10.45 22.29 -2.72
CA ARG A 758 -9.40 21.28 -2.85
C ARG A 758 -9.34 20.46 -1.57
N VAL A 759 -9.47 19.15 -1.67
CA VAL A 759 -9.27 18.23 -0.54
C VAL A 759 -7.92 17.56 -0.70
N GLY A 760 -6.97 17.86 0.19
CA GLY A 760 -5.73 17.10 0.28
C GLY A 760 -5.96 15.79 1.02
N VAL A 761 -5.43 14.69 0.52
CA VAL A 761 -5.62 13.35 1.07
C VAL A 761 -4.25 12.70 1.28
N PHE A 762 -3.89 12.47 2.53
CA PHE A 762 -2.67 11.74 2.89
C PHE A 762 -3.01 10.31 3.31
N SER A 763 -2.60 9.35 2.48
CA SER A 763 -2.71 7.92 2.79
C SER A 763 -1.35 7.38 3.20
N TYR A 764 -1.33 6.57 4.26
CA TYR A 764 -0.13 5.93 4.79
C TYR A 764 -0.43 4.47 5.09
N GLY A 765 0.55 3.59 4.87
CA GLY A 765 0.56 2.22 5.37
C GLY A 765 1.99 1.81 5.69
N SER A 766 2.20 1.23 6.87
CA SER A 766 3.50 0.78 7.38
C SER A 766 4.23 -0.21 6.46
N GLY A 767 5.54 -0.34 6.67
CA GLY A 767 6.44 -1.14 5.83
C GLY A 767 7.42 -0.38 4.91
N PHE A 768 7.23 0.87 4.47
CA PHE A 768 6.01 1.66 4.35
C PHE A 768 5.81 2.20 2.93
N ALA A 769 4.55 2.49 2.61
CA ALA A 769 4.09 3.19 1.42
C ALA A 769 3.13 4.32 1.79
N ALA A 770 3.33 5.49 1.19
CA ALA A 770 2.52 6.67 1.47
C ALA A 770 2.33 7.54 0.21
N THR A 771 1.18 8.21 0.13
CA THR A 771 0.94 9.23 -0.90
C THR A 771 0.08 10.36 -0.35
N LEU A 772 0.51 11.60 -0.57
CA LEU A 772 -0.32 12.79 -0.50
C LEU A 772 -0.82 13.13 -1.91
N TYR A 773 -2.14 13.13 -2.12
CA TYR A 773 -2.77 13.52 -3.38
C TYR A 773 -3.90 14.51 -3.11
N SER A 774 -4.57 14.99 -4.16
CA SER A 774 -5.69 15.90 -4.00
C SER A 774 -6.87 15.58 -4.90
N LEU A 775 -8.05 15.91 -4.38
CA LEU A 775 -9.33 15.88 -5.07
C LEU A 775 -9.84 17.32 -5.25
N ARG A 776 -10.40 17.61 -6.42
CA ARG A 776 -11.15 18.83 -6.70
C ARG A 776 -12.64 18.52 -6.61
N ILE A 777 -13.34 19.23 -5.72
CA ILE A 777 -14.79 19.15 -5.64
C ILE A 777 -15.39 19.97 -6.78
N THR A 778 -16.40 19.42 -7.48
CA THR A 778 -17.13 20.14 -8.52
C THR A 778 -17.74 21.45 -8.00
N GLN A 779 -17.92 22.43 -8.89
CA GLN A 779 -18.62 23.67 -8.58
C GLN A 779 -20.15 23.48 -8.55
N ASP A 780 -20.66 22.45 -9.23
CA ASP A 780 -22.10 22.18 -9.32
C ASP A 780 -22.63 21.57 -8.03
N HIS A 781 -23.25 22.41 -7.22
CA HIS A 781 -23.91 22.08 -5.96
C HIS A 781 -25.43 22.27 -6.02
N THR A 782 -26.00 22.28 -7.23
CA THR A 782 -27.44 22.44 -7.42
C THR A 782 -28.20 21.21 -6.87
N PRO A 783 -29.45 21.37 -6.38
CA PRO A 783 -30.24 20.24 -5.91
C PRO A 783 -30.36 19.14 -6.98
N GLY A 784 -30.04 17.91 -6.63
CA GLY A 784 -30.00 16.77 -7.54
C GLY A 784 -28.71 16.62 -8.36
N SER A 785 -27.73 17.51 -8.21
CA SER A 785 -26.40 17.34 -8.81
C SER A 785 -25.69 16.09 -8.25
N THR A 786 -24.60 15.67 -8.91
CA THR A 786 -23.80 14.53 -8.42
C THR A 786 -23.20 14.80 -7.05
N LEU A 787 -22.83 16.05 -6.74
CA LEU A 787 -22.34 16.44 -5.43
C LEU A 787 -23.43 16.42 -4.37
N ASP A 788 -24.62 16.94 -4.70
CA ASP A 788 -25.77 16.94 -3.78
C ASP A 788 -26.20 15.51 -3.42
N LYS A 789 -26.21 14.59 -4.41
CA LYS A 789 -26.47 13.16 -4.18
C LYS A 789 -25.43 12.52 -3.27
N LEU A 790 -24.15 12.81 -3.49
CA LEU A 790 -23.05 12.28 -2.66
C LEU A 790 -23.10 12.80 -1.21
N VAL A 791 -23.42 14.08 -1.03
CA VAL A 791 -23.60 14.66 0.31
C VAL A 791 -24.82 14.05 0.99
N SER A 792 -25.93 13.93 0.27
CA SER A 792 -27.18 13.37 0.77
C SER A 792 -27.03 11.90 1.19
N SER A 793 -26.26 11.10 0.44
CA SER A 793 -26.06 9.68 0.75
C SER A 793 -25.30 9.42 2.06
N LEU A 794 -24.59 10.43 2.58
CA LEU A 794 -23.82 10.37 3.82
C LEU A 794 -24.41 11.22 4.96
N SER A 795 -25.53 11.89 4.73
CA SER A 795 -26.17 12.75 5.73
C SER A 795 -26.66 12.01 6.98
N ASP A 796 -26.95 10.71 6.85
CA ASP A 796 -27.38 9.82 7.93
C ASP A 796 -26.22 9.28 8.78
N LEU A 797 -24.97 9.63 8.49
CA LEU A 797 -23.77 9.02 9.08
C LEU A 797 -23.72 9.13 10.61
N LYS A 798 -24.10 10.28 11.17
CA LYS A 798 -24.14 10.47 12.63
C LYS A 798 -25.23 9.62 13.28
N LEU A 799 -26.41 9.54 12.66
CA LEU A 799 -27.51 8.70 13.14
C LEU A 799 -27.13 7.22 13.13
N ARG A 800 -26.44 6.77 12.07
CA ARG A 800 -25.92 5.41 11.97
C ARG A 800 -24.92 5.10 13.08
N LEU A 801 -23.99 6.02 13.36
CA LEU A 801 -23.05 5.88 14.47
C LEU A 801 -23.74 5.77 15.83
N ASP A 802 -24.75 6.61 16.06
CA ASP A 802 -25.48 6.70 17.32
C ASP A 802 -26.47 5.53 17.51
N SER A 803 -26.88 4.87 16.42
CA SER A 803 -27.72 3.66 16.46
C SER A 803 -26.98 2.39 16.91
N ARG A 804 -25.64 2.44 16.98
CA ARG A 804 -24.83 1.29 17.40
C ARG A 804 -25.05 0.96 18.87
N ARG A 805 -24.91 -0.31 19.20
CA ARG A 805 -24.97 -0.80 20.57
C ARG A 805 -23.63 -0.61 21.28
N LYS A 806 -23.65 0.12 22.41
CA LYS A 806 -22.51 0.16 23.33
C LYS A 806 -22.36 -1.18 24.05
N VAL A 807 -21.17 -1.76 24.03
CA VAL A 807 -20.83 -3.04 24.67
C VAL A 807 -19.85 -2.80 25.83
N PRO A 808 -20.08 -3.39 27.01
CA PRO A 808 -19.14 -3.28 28.13
C PRO A 808 -17.74 -3.84 27.81
N PRO A 809 -16.65 -3.25 28.33
CA PRO A 809 -15.28 -3.70 28.07
C PRO A 809 -14.99 -5.18 28.37
N ALA A 810 -15.66 -5.76 29.36
CA ALA A 810 -15.53 -7.18 29.69
C ALA A 810 -16.02 -8.08 28.54
N LEU A 811 -17.22 -7.80 28.00
CA LEU A 811 -17.79 -8.56 26.88
C LEU A 811 -17.02 -8.31 25.58
N PHE A 812 -16.52 -7.09 25.37
CA PHE A 812 -15.58 -6.79 24.29
C PHE A 812 -14.32 -7.67 24.39
N SER A 813 -13.71 -7.77 25.57
CA SER A 813 -12.51 -8.58 25.81
C SER A 813 -12.77 -10.08 25.59
N GLU A 814 -13.94 -10.58 26.00
CA GLU A 814 -14.38 -11.95 25.71
C GLU A 814 -14.54 -12.19 24.20
N THR A 815 -15.11 -11.23 23.48
CA THR A 815 -15.28 -11.30 22.02
C THR A 815 -13.93 -11.33 21.30
N MET A 816 -12.97 -10.50 21.72
CA MET A 816 -11.61 -10.50 21.16
C MET A 816 -10.89 -11.83 21.45
N LYS A 817 -11.08 -12.40 22.64
CA LYS A 817 -10.53 -13.71 22.98
C LYS A 817 -11.16 -14.82 22.12
N LEU A 818 -12.47 -14.81 21.92
CA LEU A 818 -13.15 -15.76 21.03
C LEU A 818 -12.61 -15.66 19.60
N ARG A 819 -12.37 -14.44 19.11
CA ARG A 819 -11.78 -14.20 17.79
C ARG A 819 -10.40 -14.83 17.67
N GLU A 820 -9.54 -14.64 18.67
CA GLU A 820 -8.21 -15.25 18.73
C GLU A 820 -8.29 -16.79 18.73
N GLU A 821 -9.18 -17.36 19.53
CA GLU A 821 -9.39 -18.82 19.62
C GLU A 821 -9.94 -19.43 18.32
N THR A 822 -10.71 -18.64 17.54
CA THR A 822 -11.42 -19.13 16.35
C THR A 822 -10.73 -18.81 15.03
N HIS A 823 -9.68 -17.98 15.03
CA HIS A 823 -9.05 -17.44 13.83
C HIS A 823 -8.62 -18.51 12.79
N HIS A 824 -8.13 -19.67 13.26
CA HIS A 824 -7.69 -20.79 12.41
C HIS A 824 -8.61 -22.02 12.43
N LEU A 825 -9.76 -21.95 13.11
CA LEU A 825 -10.63 -23.12 13.24
C LEU A 825 -11.33 -23.45 11.91
N ALA A 826 -11.35 -24.74 11.59
CA ALA A 826 -12.10 -25.32 10.48
C ALA A 826 -13.04 -26.41 10.98
N SER A 827 -14.21 -26.48 10.35
CA SER A 827 -15.48 -26.88 10.99
C SER A 827 -15.84 -26.00 12.19
N TYR A 828 -16.31 -24.81 11.89
CA TYR A 828 -16.80 -23.84 12.87
C TYR A 828 -18.10 -23.18 12.41
N VAL A 829 -19.04 -23.01 13.34
CA VAL A 829 -20.28 -22.25 13.14
C VAL A 829 -20.23 -21.06 14.11
N PRO A 830 -20.21 -19.82 13.60
CA PRO A 830 -20.25 -18.63 14.45
C PRO A 830 -21.43 -18.65 15.42
N ARG A 831 -21.18 -18.21 16.64
CA ARG A 831 -22.11 -18.27 17.78
C ARG A 831 -22.76 -16.93 18.06
N GLY A 832 -22.20 -15.83 17.57
CA GLY A 832 -22.78 -14.50 17.74
C GLY A 832 -24.23 -14.42 17.26
N PRO A 833 -25.07 -13.60 17.89
CA PRO A 833 -26.44 -13.33 17.46
C PRO A 833 -26.45 -12.60 16.11
N VAL A 834 -27.44 -12.90 15.27
CA VAL A 834 -27.60 -12.30 13.92
C VAL A 834 -28.52 -11.09 13.98
N ASP A 835 -29.47 -11.09 14.90
CA ASP A 835 -30.44 -10.02 15.19
C ASP A 835 -29.80 -8.74 15.72
N GLU A 836 -28.53 -8.80 16.15
CA GLU A 836 -27.76 -7.63 16.58
C GLU A 836 -27.04 -6.92 15.42
N LEU A 837 -27.04 -7.50 14.21
CA LEU A 837 -26.45 -6.89 13.02
C LEU A 837 -27.42 -5.88 12.40
N PHE A 838 -26.88 -4.90 11.68
CA PHE A 838 -27.73 -3.98 10.93
C PHE A 838 -28.52 -4.72 9.82
N PRO A 839 -29.74 -4.26 9.49
CA PRO A 839 -30.47 -4.77 8.33
C PRO A 839 -29.63 -4.69 7.05
N GLY A 840 -29.66 -5.77 6.25
CA GLY A 840 -28.87 -5.87 5.03
C GLY A 840 -27.39 -6.22 5.22
N THR A 841 -26.89 -6.40 6.45
CA THR A 841 -25.53 -6.87 6.72
C THR A 841 -25.32 -8.32 6.26
N TRP A 842 -24.25 -8.58 5.53
CA TRP A 842 -23.76 -9.93 5.30
C TRP A 842 -23.01 -10.45 6.52
N TYR A 843 -23.14 -11.74 6.80
CA TYR A 843 -22.50 -12.38 7.94
C TYR A 843 -22.07 -13.81 7.61
N LEU A 844 -21.04 -14.27 8.31
CA LEU A 844 -20.52 -15.62 8.23
C LEU A 844 -21.50 -16.62 8.87
N THR A 845 -21.92 -17.61 8.09
CA THR A 845 -22.83 -18.68 8.57
C THR A 845 -22.06 -19.91 9.02
N ARG A 846 -20.98 -20.25 8.30
CA ARG A 846 -20.19 -21.46 8.54
C ARG A 846 -18.80 -21.36 7.91
N VAL A 847 -17.82 -21.98 8.57
CA VAL A 847 -16.53 -22.40 8.00
C VAL A 847 -16.49 -23.91 8.03
N ASP A 848 -16.41 -24.56 6.88
CA ASP A 848 -16.39 -26.03 6.83
C ASP A 848 -15.00 -26.63 7.11
N GLU A 849 -14.89 -27.96 7.09
CA GLU A 849 -13.64 -28.71 7.30
C GLU A 849 -12.55 -28.41 6.24
N LYS A 850 -12.92 -27.80 5.12
CA LYS A 850 -12.00 -27.39 4.04
C LYS A 850 -11.77 -25.87 4.03
N HIS A 851 -12.11 -25.18 5.12
CA HIS A 851 -11.98 -23.72 5.26
C HIS A 851 -12.81 -22.92 4.26
N ARG A 852 -13.79 -23.54 3.60
CA ARG A 852 -14.74 -22.81 2.74
C ARG A 852 -15.70 -22.06 3.65
N ARG A 853 -15.88 -20.78 3.34
CA ARG A 853 -16.72 -19.85 4.11
C ARG A 853 -18.03 -19.63 3.38
N GLU A 854 -19.14 -19.77 4.11
CA GLU A 854 -20.48 -19.51 3.63
C GLU A 854 -21.04 -18.24 4.27
N TYR A 855 -21.79 -17.46 3.52
CA TYR A 855 -22.35 -16.20 3.99
C TYR A 855 -23.86 -16.15 3.73
N ALA A 856 -24.55 -15.39 4.58
CA ALA A 856 -25.94 -15.00 4.37
C ALA A 856 -26.11 -13.52 4.66
N ARG A 857 -27.24 -12.95 4.25
CA ARG A 857 -27.56 -11.54 4.43
C ARG A 857 -28.74 -11.37 5.38
N CYS A 858 -28.62 -10.47 6.34
CA CYS A 858 -29.74 -10.06 7.18
C CYS A 858 -30.85 -9.46 6.30
N PRO A 859 -32.13 -9.80 6.53
CA PRO A 859 -33.24 -9.19 5.82
C PRO A 859 -33.21 -7.66 5.92
N VAL A 860 -33.58 -6.99 4.84
CA VAL A 860 -33.84 -5.54 4.86
C VAL A 860 -35.32 -5.37 5.19
N GLU A 861 -35.65 -4.73 6.31
CA GLU A 861 -37.04 -4.41 6.61
C GLU A 861 -37.57 -3.45 5.53
N CYS A 862 -38.54 -3.89 4.72
CA CYS A 862 -39.28 -3.00 3.83
C CYS A 862 -40.21 -2.12 4.69
N GLU A 863 -40.17 -0.80 4.51
CA GLU A 863 -41.05 0.17 5.18
C GLU A 863 -42.56 0.01 4.86
N GLU A 864 -43.01 -1.09 4.25
CA GLU A 864 -44.43 -1.35 3.96
C GLU A 864 -45.22 -1.92 5.16
N GLN A 865 -44.62 -2.10 6.34
CA GLN A 865 -45.31 -2.65 7.52
C GLN A 865 -45.47 -1.68 8.71
N ALA A 866 -45.22 -0.39 8.51
CA ALA A 866 -45.53 0.64 9.51
C ALA A 866 -46.98 1.16 9.42
N GLU A 867 -47.67 1.01 8.28
CA GLU A 867 -49.07 1.42 8.13
C GLU A 867 -50.08 0.33 8.54
N SER A 868 -49.69 -0.94 8.63
CA SER A 868 -50.60 -2.05 8.99
C SER A 868 -50.68 -2.36 10.49
N LYS A 869 -49.86 -1.70 11.33
CA LYS A 869 -49.88 -1.85 12.81
C LYS A 869 -50.49 -0.66 13.57
N LEU A 870 -51.01 0.35 12.86
CA LEU A 870 -51.77 1.45 13.46
C LEU A 870 -53.30 1.34 13.31
N VAL A 871 -53.81 0.26 12.69
CA VAL A 871 -55.26 0.03 12.55
C VAL A 871 -55.67 -1.25 13.29
N CYS A 872 -55.45 -1.29 14.60
CA CYS A 872 -56.13 -2.25 15.50
C CYS A 872 -55.97 -1.85 16.97
N SER A 873 -56.63 -0.77 17.38
CA SER A 873 -57.26 -0.67 18.71
C SER A 873 -58.09 0.61 18.81
N ASN A 874 -59.25 0.48 19.45
CA ASN A 874 -60.23 1.52 19.82
C ASN A 874 -61.30 1.85 18.77
N THR A 875 -62.32 0.99 18.76
CA THR A 875 -63.68 1.32 18.33
C THR A 875 -64.56 1.48 19.58
N GLU A 876 -65.09 2.69 19.82
CA GLU A 876 -66.38 2.91 20.50
C GLU A 876 -67.14 4.12 19.88
N HIS A 877 -68.28 3.79 19.25
CA HIS A 877 -69.53 4.51 18.91
C HIS A 877 -69.67 6.03 18.54
N ILE A 878 -69.93 6.30 17.24
CA ILE A 878 -71.17 6.83 16.53
C ILE A 878 -71.98 8.01 17.14
N PRO A 879 -72.60 9.01 16.38
CA PRO A 879 -73.00 9.04 14.94
C PRO A 879 -72.66 10.29 14.08
N SER A 880 -72.82 10.12 12.76
CA SER A 880 -72.68 11.09 11.63
C SER A 880 -73.72 12.24 11.57
N PRO A 881 -73.50 13.26 10.70
CA PRO A 881 -74.24 13.25 9.42
C PRO A 881 -73.50 13.78 8.17
N VAL A 882 -73.63 13.01 7.08
CA VAL A 882 -73.78 13.31 5.63
C VAL A 882 -73.52 14.74 5.11
N LYS A 883 -72.67 14.87 4.06
CA LYS A 883 -72.99 15.52 2.74
C LYS A 883 -71.87 15.38 1.67
N LYS A 884 -72.23 14.70 0.56
CA LYS A 884 -71.99 14.92 -0.90
C LYS A 884 -70.79 15.79 -1.33
N MET A 885 -69.85 15.43 -2.22
CA MET A 885 -69.87 15.04 -3.68
C MET A 885 -68.57 15.67 -4.30
N PRO A 886 -68.17 15.48 -5.58
CA PRO A 886 -68.09 14.29 -6.44
C PRO A 886 -66.71 14.14 -7.18
N ARG A 887 -66.53 12.99 -7.86
CA ARG A 887 -65.42 12.61 -8.76
C ARG A 887 -65.48 13.31 -10.13
N ILE A 888 -64.33 13.43 -10.82
CA ILE A 888 -64.23 13.47 -12.30
C ILE A 888 -63.08 12.54 -12.77
N PRO A 889 -63.22 11.81 -13.91
CA PRO A 889 -62.38 10.66 -14.27
C PRO A 889 -61.46 10.87 -15.50
N ALA A 890 -60.59 9.88 -15.72
CA ALA A 890 -59.69 9.73 -16.86
C ALA A 890 -60.40 9.39 -18.19
N ALA A 891 -59.76 9.71 -19.32
CA ALA A 891 -60.15 9.24 -20.65
C ALA A 891 -58.91 8.93 -21.51
N ALA A 892 -59.00 7.86 -22.30
CA ALA A 892 -58.01 7.35 -23.23
C ALA A 892 -58.48 7.48 -24.69
N ALA A 893 -57.49 7.55 -25.59
CA ALA A 893 -57.44 7.13 -27.00
C ALA A 893 -58.46 7.69 -28.03
N GLY A 894 -57.89 8.24 -29.12
CA GLY A 894 -58.56 8.51 -30.38
C GLY A 894 -57.55 8.93 -31.46
N SER A 895 -57.65 8.33 -32.63
CA SER A 895 -56.67 8.18 -33.72
C SER A 895 -56.63 9.31 -34.76
N GLU A 896 -55.46 9.42 -35.41
CA GLU A 896 -55.14 9.80 -36.80
C GLU A 896 -55.97 10.87 -37.56
N THR A 897 -55.32 11.92 -38.07
CA THR A 897 -54.86 12.04 -39.49
C THR A 897 -54.46 13.48 -39.86
N ALA A 898 -53.38 13.55 -40.67
CA ALA A 898 -53.16 14.44 -41.81
C ALA A 898 -52.81 15.95 -41.66
N MET A 899 -51.60 16.22 -42.19
CA MET A 899 -51.22 17.30 -43.12
C MET A 899 -50.71 18.68 -42.64
N SER A 900 -49.45 18.89 -43.02
CA SER A 900 -48.80 20.09 -43.58
C SER A 900 -48.83 21.40 -42.78
N SER A 901 -47.67 21.76 -42.22
CA SER A 901 -46.77 22.81 -42.74
C SER A 901 -45.57 22.96 -41.81
#